data_AF-A0A9P8JKN4-F1
#
_entry.id   AF-A0A9P8JKN4-F1
#
_cell.length_a   1.000
_cell.length_b   1.000
_cell.length_c   1.000
_cell.angle_alpha   90.00
_cell.angle_beta   90.00
_cell.angle_gamma   90.00
#
_symmetry.space_group_name_H-M   'P 1'
#
loop_
_entity.id
_entity.type
_entity.pdbx_description
1 polymer ?
#
loop_
_entity_poly.entity_id
_entity_poly.type
_entity_poly.pdbx_seq_one_letter_code
_entity_poly.pdbx_strand_id
1 'polypeptide(L)'
;SSLLEGLQGAPLTILFASDNGNSENLAKRLGNRGKARGLKTMVMAMDDYPLEDLSTEENVVMISSVAGQGEFPQNGRNFWEGVKNSTDLDLASVNFSVFGLGDSHYWPRKEDKIYYNKPAKDLYARVLTLGGKSLVDCGLGDDQDPDGYQTAYNEWEPKLWDALGVGNVEGLPDEPPPITNEDIKIASNYLRGTIAEGLLDQSTGAISAADQQLTKFHGTYMQDDRDIRDERKAQGLEPAYSFMIRCRLPGGVATADQWVQMDAIASTLGNETMKLTTRQTFQFHGVIKSKLKPAMQAINKALMTTIAACGDVNRNVMCSSLPEHSEYHAEVHACSKLISDHLLPSTTAYHEIWLKDENDNKTQVAGDAVQDHEPLYGPTYLPRKFKITIAIPPHNDTDVYAHDIGLIAIKGEDGHLAGFNLLAGGGMGTTHNNKKTYPRTGSLLGYVSKDKVHIACEKVMLVQRDNGDRKNRKHARLKYTMDDMGVDVFKAEVEKYWGEKFEEARPFHFKSNIDTFGWQKDENGKNHFTMFIENGRIEDTADFPMKTGLLEIAKAHKGEFRLTGNQHLILSNVTDEELPKMKEMLAKYKLDNTNFTGLRLSSSACVAFPTCGLAMAESERYLPELITKLEGVLEENGLRQDSIVMRMTGCPNGCARPWLAEVAFVGKAYGAYNMYLGGGYHGQRLNKLFRSSIMEEEILSIMKPLLKRYATERNDGEQFGDFCIRIGMIKPTTEGKFFHHDTAEVESDEE
;
A
#
# COMPACT_ATOMS: atom_id res chain seq x y z
N SER A 1 3.01 14.39 -44.81
CA SER A 1 4.04 15.43 -45.04
C SER A 1 4.27 16.35 -43.84
N SER A 2 3.59 16.18 -42.69
CA SER A 2 3.76 17.01 -41.48
C SER A 2 4.93 16.60 -40.56
N LEU A 3 5.53 15.44 -40.78
CA LEU A 3 6.64 14.92 -39.96
C LEU A 3 8.02 15.49 -40.33
N LEU A 4 8.14 16.14 -41.50
CA LEU A 4 9.39 16.73 -42.00
C LEU A 4 9.56 18.21 -41.62
N GLU A 5 8.50 18.91 -41.19
CA GLU A 5 8.57 20.34 -40.79
C GLU A 5 9.15 20.56 -39.38
N GLY A 6 9.08 19.56 -38.48
CA GLY A 6 9.63 19.66 -37.12
C GLY A 6 11.17 19.74 -37.02
N LEU A 7 11.88 19.62 -38.14
CA LEU A 7 13.34 19.70 -38.21
C LEU A 7 13.87 21.14 -38.41
N GLN A 8 13.01 22.14 -38.62
CA GLN A 8 13.39 23.54 -38.86
C GLN A 8 12.97 24.53 -37.73
N GLY A 9 12.41 24.02 -36.63
CA GLY A 9 11.98 24.84 -35.49
C GLY A 9 13.10 25.27 -34.55
N ALA A 10 12.89 26.36 -33.81
CA ALA A 10 13.77 26.76 -32.72
C ALA A 10 13.92 25.62 -31.70
N PRO A 11 15.15 25.33 -31.21
CA PRO A 11 15.39 24.24 -30.27
C PRO A 11 14.81 24.59 -28.89
N LEU A 12 14.22 23.59 -28.24
CA LEU A 12 13.71 23.67 -26.86
C LEU A 12 14.11 22.41 -26.09
N THR A 13 14.99 22.56 -25.13
CA THR A 13 15.44 21.48 -24.25
C THR A 13 14.68 21.54 -22.94
N ILE A 14 14.04 20.43 -22.55
CA ILE A 14 13.23 20.33 -21.34
C ILE A 14 13.83 19.30 -20.41
N LEU A 15 14.31 19.75 -19.26
CA LEU A 15 14.94 18.93 -18.24
C LEU A 15 14.00 18.72 -17.05
N PHE A 16 13.94 17.51 -16.49
CA PHE A 16 13.09 17.25 -15.33
C PHE A 16 13.77 16.50 -14.18
N ALA A 17 13.31 16.75 -12.96
CA ALA A 17 13.61 15.93 -11.78
C ALA A 17 12.31 15.53 -11.08
N SER A 18 12.15 14.23 -10.78
CA SER A 18 10.91 13.62 -10.29
C SER A 18 11.14 12.26 -9.62
N ASP A 19 10.70 12.09 -8.37
CA ASP A 19 10.72 10.78 -7.69
C ASP A 19 9.49 9.92 -8.02
N ASN A 20 8.34 10.57 -8.25
CA ASN A 20 7.03 9.91 -8.43
C ASN A 20 6.45 10.08 -9.84
N GLY A 21 7.26 10.51 -10.82
CA GLY A 21 6.86 10.75 -12.21
C GLY A 21 5.99 11.99 -12.52
N ASN A 22 5.59 12.82 -11.54
CA ASN A 22 4.74 14.01 -11.81
C ASN A 22 5.46 15.05 -12.70
N SER A 23 6.67 15.48 -12.35
CA SER A 23 7.42 16.45 -13.15
C SER A 23 7.83 15.86 -14.50
N GLU A 24 8.11 14.56 -14.55
CA GLU A 24 8.40 13.84 -15.79
C GLU A 24 7.21 13.88 -16.76
N ASN A 25 6.00 13.57 -16.27
CA ASN A 25 4.79 13.62 -17.08
C ASN A 25 4.52 15.05 -17.58
N LEU A 26 4.71 16.05 -16.72
CA LEU A 26 4.54 17.46 -17.10
C LEU A 26 5.56 17.89 -18.16
N ALA A 27 6.82 17.49 -18.03
CA ALA A 27 7.88 17.76 -18.99
C ALA A 27 7.62 17.09 -20.35
N LYS A 28 7.18 15.82 -20.36
CA LYS A 28 6.79 15.11 -21.60
C LYS A 28 5.60 15.79 -22.30
N ARG A 29 4.60 16.23 -21.52
CA ARG A 29 3.45 16.99 -22.04
C ARG A 29 3.90 18.31 -22.67
N LEU A 30 4.71 19.09 -21.96
CA LEU A 30 5.26 20.35 -22.47
C LEU A 30 6.08 20.12 -23.76
N GLY A 31 6.90 19.08 -23.80
CA GLY A 31 7.69 18.71 -24.97
C GLY A 31 6.85 18.34 -26.18
N ASN A 32 5.80 17.54 -26.00
CA ASN A 32 4.86 17.22 -27.09
C ASN A 32 4.14 18.46 -27.62
N ARG A 33 3.77 19.39 -26.73
CA ARG A 33 3.13 20.66 -27.10
C ARG A 33 4.07 21.60 -27.85
N GLY A 34 5.36 21.62 -27.49
CA GLY A 34 6.36 22.33 -28.26
C GLY A 34 6.50 21.76 -29.67
N LYS A 35 6.52 20.42 -29.84
CA LYS A 35 6.54 19.79 -31.18
C LYS A 35 5.31 20.16 -32.01
N ALA A 36 4.12 20.12 -31.41
CA ALA A 36 2.88 20.52 -32.07
C ALA A 36 2.85 22.00 -32.48
N ARG A 37 3.64 22.84 -31.79
CA ARG A 37 3.85 24.27 -32.09
C ARG A 37 5.03 24.52 -33.03
N GLY A 38 5.63 23.46 -33.58
CA GLY A 38 6.74 23.56 -34.54
C GLY A 38 8.12 23.71 -33.93
N LEU A 39 8.29 23.55 -32.61
CA LEU A 39 9.61 23.57 -31.95
C LEU A 39 10.31 22.21 -32.07
N LYS A 40 11.65 22.24 -32.13
CA LYS A 40 12.48 21.04 -32.05
C LYS A 40 12.71 20.71 -30.56
N THR A 41 11.85 19.88 -29.98
CA THR A 41 11.91 19.61 -28.53
C THR A 41 12.68 18.34 -28.15
N MET A 42 13.47 18.46 -27.10
CA MET A 42 14.11 17.37 -26.36
C MET A 42 13.55 17.32 -24.94
N VAL A 43 13.28 16.13 -24.41
CA VAL A 43 12.86 15.95 -23.00
C VAL A 43 13.75 14.90 -22.36
N MET A 44 14.39 15.24 -21.25
CA MET A 44 15.34 14.36 -20.58
C MET A 44 15.33 14.58 -19.06
N ALA A 45 15.67 13.56 -18.27
CA ALA A 45 15.88 13.78 -16.84
C ALA A 45 17.14 14.65 -16.65
N MET A 46 17.15 15.47 -15.60
CA MET A 46 18.27 16.38 -15.33
C MET A 46 19.60 15.65 -15.23
N ASP A 47 19.66 14.53 -14.50
CA ASP A 47 20.89 13.75 -14.35
C ASP A 47 21.30 12.95 -15.60
N ASP A 48 20.43 12.88 -16.62
CA ASP A 48 20.74 12.24 -17.90
C ASP A 48 21.28 13.26 -18.92
N TYR A 49 21.25 14.56 -18.58
CA TYR A 49 21.73 15.64 -19.44
C TYR A 49 23.20 16.00 -19.16
N PRO A 50 24.09 15.97 -20.16
CA PRO A 50 25.47 16.42 -20.02
C PRO A 50 25.53 17.91 -19.65
N LEU A 51 26.04 18.24 -18.47
CA LEU A 51 26.00 19.62 -17.96
C LEU A 51 26.81 20.59 -18.84
N GLU A 52 27.89 20.10 -19.43
CA GLU A 52 28.76 20.83 -20.36
C GLU A 52 28.00 21.37 -21.60
N ASP A 53 26.97 20.64 -22.06
CA ASP A 53 26.19 21.00 -23.24
C ASP A 53 25.22 22.15 -22.95
N LEU A 54 24.93 22.44 -21.66
CA LEU A 54 23.93 23.42 -21.26
C LEU A 54 24.23 24.84 -21.79
N SER A 55 25.51 25.20 -21.89
CA SER A 55 25.96 26.50 -22.42
C SER A 55 25.70 26.67 -23.93
N THR A 56 25.49 25.57 -24.64
CA THR A 56 25.27 25.55 -26.09
C THR A 56 23.78 25.59 -26.48
N GLU A 57 22.89 25.41 -25.50
CA GLU A 57 21.45 25.43 -25.72
C GLU A 57 20.93 26.84 -25.97
N GLU A 58 19.86 26.95 -26.76
CA GLU A 58 19.20 28.23 -27.01
C GLU A 58 18.07 28.49 -26.00
N ASN A 59 17.17 27.52 -25.83
CA ASN A 59 16.03 27.61 -24.93
C ASN A 59 15.96 26.37 -24.03
N VAL A 60 16.02 26.58 -22.71
CA VAL A 60 16.00 25.52 -21.70
C VAL A 60 14.87 25.70 -20.71
N VAL A 61 14.02 24.70 -20.55
CA VAL A 61 12.99 24.67 -19.50
C VAL A 61 13.33 23.58 -18.50
N MET A 62 13.32 23.91 -17.21
CA MET A 62 13.61 22.96 -16.14
C MET A 62 12.37 22.77 -15.25
N ILE A 63 11.98 21.53 -15.00
CA ILE A 63 10.81 21.20 -14.16
C ILE A 63 11.23 20.28 -13.01
N SER A 64 11.03 20.69 -11.77
CA SER A 64 11.48 19.91 -10.62
C SER A 64 10.39 19.78 -9.55
N SER A 65 10.20 18.57 -9.03
CA SER A 65 9.43 18.37 -7.79
C SER A 65 10.32 18.53 -6.56
N VAL A 66 9.74 18.62 -5.38
CA VAL A 66 10.52 18.63 -4.13
C VAL A 66 10.65 17.23 -3.53
N ALA A 67 11.86 16.85 -3.12
CA ALA A 67 12.12 15.63 -2.34
C ALA A 67 12.42 15.98 -0.87
N GLY A 68 12.19 15.00 0.03
CA GLY A 68 12.61 15.03 1.43
C GLY A 68 12.36 16.33 2.19
N GLN A 69 13.43 17.04 2.55
CA GLN A 69 13.46 18.36 3.19
C GLN A 69 13.99 19.43 2.22
N GLY A 70 13.40 19.51 1.03
CA GLY A 70 13.76 20.53 0.05
C GLY A 70 14.92 20.13 -0.85
N GLU A 71 15.27 18.84 -0.91
CA GLU A 71 16.28 18.34 -1.84
C GLU A 71 15.71 18.17 -3.25
N PHE A 72 16.62 18.05 -4.22
CA PHE A 72 16.26 17.59 -5.55
C PHE A 72 15.84 16.11 -5.52
N PRO A 73 14.85 15.72 -6.33
CA PRO A 73 14.54 14.33 -6.63
C PRO A 73 15.77 13.58 -7.10
N GLN A 74 15.79 12.27 -6.90
CA GLN A 74 16.99 11.45 -7.08
C GLN A 74 17.62 11.60 -8.48
N ASN A 75 16.79 11.77 -9.52
CA ASN A 75 17.23 11.94 -10.92
C ASN A 75 17.53 13.39 -11.34
N GLY A 76 17.73 14.30 -10.40
CA GLY A 76 18.26 15.65 -10.66
C GLY A 76 19.30 16.13 -9.64
N ARG A 77 19.75 15.25 -8.73
CA ARG A 77 20.69 15.64 -7.66
C ARG A 77 22.08 15.95 -8.21
N ASN A 78 22.57 15.12 -9.13
CA ASN A 78 23.91 15.28 -9.69
C ASN A 78 23.99 16.53 -10.58
N PHE A 79 22.98 16.74 -11.42
CA PHE A 79 22.83 17.94 -12.23
C PHE A 79 22.80 19.19 -11.35
N TRP A 80 21.99 19.18 -10.28
CA TRP A 80 21.94 20.30 -9.34
C TRP A 80 23.29 20.58 -8.68
N GLU A 81 23.95 19.56 -8.14
CA GLU A 81 25.27 19.77 -7.53
C GLU A 81 26.30 20.27 -8.54
N GLY A 82 26.23 19.84 -9.81
CA GLY A 82 27.05 20.38 -10.90
C GLY A 82 26.78 21.87 -11.16
N VAL A 83 25.52 22.25 -11.37
CA VAL A 83 25.11 23.66 -11.62
C VAL A 83 25.43 24.56 -10.42
N LYS A 84 25.18 24.08 -9.21
CA LYS A 84 25.43 24.80 -7.95
C LYS A 84 26.91 25.08 -7.74
N ASN A 85 27.78 24.10 -8.00
CA ASN A 85 29.22 24.20 -7.74
C ASN A 85 30.02 24.75 -8.92
N SER A 86 29.42 24.91 -10.11
CA SER A 86 30.14 25.40 -11.29
C SER A 86 30.52 26.87 -11.16
N THR A 87 31.79 27.20 -11.42
CA THR A 87 32.30 28.58 -11.54
C THR A 87 32.47 29.01 -13.00
N ASP A 88 32.53 28.05 -13.92
CA ASP A 88 33.01 28.26 -15.29
C ASP A 88 31.87 28.09 -16.33
N LEU A 89 30.66 27.76 -15.89
CA LEU A 89 29.49 27.60 -16.75
C LEU A 89 28.88 28.97 -17.07
N ASP A 90 29.13 29.46 -18.28
CA ASP A 90 28.53 30.69 -18.82
C ASP A 90 27.22 30.38 -19.56
N LEU A 91 26.12 30.94 -19.07
CA LEU A 91 24.78 30.77 -19.63
C LEU A 91 24.24 32.05 -20.29
N ALA A 92 25.08 33.04 -20.60
CA ALA A 92 24.67 34.34 -21.15
C ALA A 92 23.88 34.27 -22.48
N SER A 93 24.08 33.21 -23.28
CA SER A 93 23.35 32.94 -24.52
C SER A 93 22.06 32.14 -24.32
N VAL A 94 21.87 31.53 -23.15
CA VAL A 94 20.78 30.58 -22.88
C VAL A 94 19.54 31.33 -22.38
N ASN A 95 18.43 31.18 -23.09
CA ASN A 95 17.13 31.57 -22.57
C ASN A 95 16.56 30.44 -21.73
N PHE A 96 15.99 30.72 -20.55
CA PHE A 96 15.50 29.66 -19.69
C PHE A 96 14.24 30.00 -18.90
N SER A 97 13.56 28.97 -18.39
CA SER A 97 12.59 29.13 -17.30
C SER A 97 12.54 27.87 -16.44
N VAL A 98 11.98 28.00 -15.24
CA VAL A 98 11.84 26.90 -14.27
C VAL A 98 10.41 26.80 -13.78
N PHE A 99 9.90 25.58 -13.64
CA PHE A 99 8.62 25.31 -12.99
C PHE A 99 8.80 24.32 -11.83
N GLY A 100 8.32 24.68 -10.65
CA GLY A 100 8.35 23.86 -9.45
C GLY A 100 7.02 23.15 -9.20
N LEU A 101 7.09 21.89 -8.79
CA LEU A 101 5.96 21.16 -8.19
C LEU A 101 6.24 20.98 -6.70
N GLY A 102 5.47 21.67 -5.86
CA GLY A 102 5.64 21.64 -4.42
C GLY A 102 4.32 21.63 -3.69
N ASP A 103 4.40 21.44 -2.38
CA ASP A 103 3.26 21.50 -1.47
C ASP A 103 3.64 22.50 -0.36
N SER A 104 2.93 23.63 -0.33
CA SER A 104 3.22 24.73 0.62
C SER A 104 2.97 24.36 2.08
N HIS A 105 2.25 23.26 2.31
CA HIS A 105 1.92 22.73 3.63
C HIS A 105 2.62 21.39 3.88
N TYR A 106 3.62 21.01 3.08
CA TYR A 106 4.26 19.71 3.22
C TYR A 106 5.03 19.56 4.54
N TRP A 107 5.61 20.67 4.99
CA TRP A 107 6.27 20.80 6.26
C TRP A 107 5.42 21.64 7.21
N PRO A 108 5.09 21.12 8.40
CA PRO A 108 4.19 21.81 9.31
C PRO A 108 4.85 22.99 10.04
N ARG A 109 6.18 22.99 10.22
CA ARG A 109 6.87 24.03 10.98
C ARG A 109 7.01 25.32 10.17
N LYS A 110 6.87 26.48 10.81
CA LYS A 110 6.93 27.80 10.15
C LYS A 110 8.28 28.02 9.47
N GLU A 111 9.37 27.58 10.09
CA GLU A 111 10.74 27.65 9.59
C GLU A 111 10.96 26.79 8.34
N ASP A 112 10.19 25.71 8.17
CA ASP A 112 10.35 24.76 7.06
C ASP A 112 9.66 25.24 5.76
N LYS A 113 8.92 26.36 5.79
CA LYS A 113 8.30 26.97 4.59
C LYS A 113 9.33 27.27 3.49
N ILE A 114 10.60 27.40 3.85
CA ILE A 114 11.72 27.56 2.91
C ILE A 114 11.85 26.40 1.92
N TYR A 115 11.34 25.21 2.25
CA TYR A 115 11.45 24.02 1.41
C TYR A 115 10.39 23.96 0.29
N TYR A 116 9.31 24.76 0.38
CA TYR A 116 8.29 24.83 -0.66
C TYR A 116 8.89 25.27 -2.00
N ASN A 117 8.77 24.41 -3.03
CA ASN A 117 9.37 24.60 -4.36
C ASN A 117 10.88 24.92 -4.35
N LYS A 118 11.60 24.53 -3.30
CA LYS A 118 13.01 24.90 -3.11
C LYS A 118 13.92 24.49 -4.27
N PRO A 119 13.88 23.26 -4.82
CA PRO A 119 14.66 22.91 -6.01
C PRO A 119 14.46 23.86 -7.19
N ALA A 120 13.21 24.22 -7.50
CA ALA A 120 12.92 25.12 -8.60
C ALA A 120 13.40 26.56 -8.33
N LYS A 121 13.22 27.05 -7.10
CA LYS A 121 13.69 28.37 -6.67
C LYS A 121 15.22 28.47 -6.71
N ASP A 122 15.89 27.47 -6.13
CA ASP A 122 17.34 27.40 -6.06
C ASP A 122 17.95 27.31 -7.48
N LEU A 123 17.36 26.49 -8.35
CA LEU A 123 17.79 26.35 -9.75
C LEU A 123 17.61 27.66 -10.53
N TYR A 124 16.44 28.28 -10.43
CA TYR A 124 16.15 29.53 -11.13
C TYR A 124 17.11 30.64 -10.72
N ALA A 125 17.32 30.82 -9.41
CA ALA A 125 18.25 31.83 -8.88
C ALA A 125 19.69 31.56 -9.32
N ARG A 126 20.11 30.29 -9.34
CA ARG A 126 21.46 29.92 -9.75
C ARG A 126 21.71 30.17 -11.23
N VAL A 127 20.78 29.78 -12.10
CA VAL A 127 20.91 29.97 -13.56
C VAL A 127 20.93 31.46 -13.93
N LEU A 128 20.15 32.30 -13.24
CA LEU A 128 20.28 33.77 -13.37
C LEU A 128 21.69 34.27 -13.02
N THR A 129 22.26 33.76 -11.93
CA THR A 129 23.60 34.16 -11.47
C THR A 129 24.69 33.76 -12.48
N LEU A 130 24.47 32.67 -13.21
CA LEU A 130 25.35 32.19 -14.29
C LEU A 130 25.13 32.89 -15.64
N GLY A 131 24.28 33.92 -15.70
CA GLY A 131 24.07 34.75 -16.89
C GLY A 131 22.84 34.38 -17.74
N GLY A 132 22.11 33.33 -17.38
CA GLY A 132 20.91 32.89 -18.11
C GLY A 132 19.85 33.99 -18.23
N LYS A 133 19.16 34.05 -19.37
CA LYS A 133 18.08 35.01 -19.64
C LYS A 133 16.73 34.38 -19.38
N SER A 134 16.00 34.88 -18.39
CA SER A 134 14.67 34.34 -18.09
C SER A 134 13.68 34.63 -19.22
N LEU A 135 13.04 33.58 -19.75
CA LEU A 135 11.89 33.67 -20.66
C LEU A 135 10.65 34.14 -19.91
N VAL A 136 10.39 33.53 -18.76
CA VAL A 136 9.30 33.84 -17.83
C VAL A 136 9.73 33.49 -16.42
N ASP A 137 9.14 34.19 -15.44
CA ASP A 137 9.41 33.96 -14.02
C ASP A 137 9.18 32.50 -13.59
N CYS A 138 9.87 32.10 -12.51
CA CYS A 138 9.76 30.76 -11.95
C CYS A 138 8.31 30.46 -11.55
N GLY A 139 7.70 29.46 -12.19
CA GLY A 139 6.36 29.03 -11.85
C GLY A 139 6.38 28.15 -10.60
N LEU A 140 5.46 28.39 -9.67
CA LEU A 140 5.41 27.71 -8.37
C LEU A 140 4.08 26.97 -8.24
N GLY A 141 4.04 25.70 -8.65
CA GLY A 141 2.89 24.83 -8.44
C GLY A 141 2.69 24.51 -6.95
N ASP A 142 1.44 24.51 -6.49
CA ASP A 142 1.06 24.16 -5.12
C ASP A 142 0.00 23.06 -5.09
N ASP A 143 0.34 21.89 -4.55
CA ASP A 143 -0.59 20.78 -4.37
C ASP A 143 -1.76 21.09 -3.41
N GLN A 144 -1.70 22.21 -2.69
CA GLN A 144 -2.76 22.67 -1.78
C GLN A 144 -3.86 23.49 -2.49
N ASP A 145 -3.61 23.95 -3.71
CA ASP A 145 -4.61 24.62 -4.53
C ASP A 145 -5.76 23.66 -4.89
N PRO A 146 -7.02 24.13 -5.04
CA PRO A 146 -8.13 23.28 -5.49
C PRO A 146 -7.83 22.44 -6.75
N ASP A 147 -7.10 23.02 -7.70
CA ASP A 147 -6.68 22.35 -8.92
C ASP A 147 -5.21 21.90 -8.88
N GLY A 148 -4.53 22.03 -7.73
CA GLY A 148 -3.14 21.64 -7.51
C GLY A 148 -2.13 22.52 -8.25
N TYR A 149 -1.00 21.93 -8.66
CA TYR A 149 0.03 22.65 -9.43
C TYR A 149 -0.50 23.25 -10.75
N GLN A 150 -1.64 22.75 -11.25
CA GLN A 150 -2.25 23.17 -12.50
C GLN A 150 -2.63 24.64 -12.48
N THR A 151 -3.03 25.21 -11.34
CA THR A 151 -3.38 26.63 -11.25
C THR A 151 -2.21 27.51 -11.66
N ALA A 152 -1.04 27.31 -11.06
CA ALA A 152 0.17 28.03 -11.44
C ALA A 152 0.66 27.65 -12.85
N TYR A 153 0.52 26.38 -13.24
CA TYR A 153 0.97 25.91 -14.57
C TYR A 153 0.16 26.53 -15.71
N ASN A 154 -1.16 26.60 -15.56
CA ASN A 154 -2.08 27.18 -16.55
C ASN A 154 -1.85 28.69 -16.74
N GLU A 155 -1.26 29.37 -15.75
CA GLU A 155 -0.81 30.76 -15.89
C GLU A 155 0.59 30.88 -16.48
N TRP A 156 1.49 29.97 -16.13
CA TRP A 156 2.90 30.00 -16.52
C TRP A 156 3.12 29.56 -17.97
N GLU A 157 2.46 28.48 -18.40
CA GLU A 157 2.68 27.85 -19.69
C GLU A 157 2.31 28.75 -20.89
N PRO A 158 1.17 29.49 -20.90
CA PRO A 158 0.87 30.40 -22.01
C PRO A 158 1.93 31.49 -22.19
N LYS A 159 2.42 32.05 -21.07
CA LYS A 159 3.48 33.07 -21.09
C LYS A 159 4.79 32.51 -21.66
N LEU A 160 5.11 31.26 -21.34
CA LEU A 160 6.27 30.58 -21.93
C LEU A 160 6.12 30.46 -23.44
N TRP A 161 4.95 30.08 -23.96
CA TRP A 161 4.71 29.99 -25.40
C TRP A 161 4.82 31.33 -26.11
N ASP A 162 4.32 32.41 -25.50
CA ASP A 162 4.47 33.76 -26.02
C ASP A 162 5.95 34.18 -26.08
N ALA A 163 6.71 33.91 -25.02
CA ALA A 163 8.14 34.21 -24.95
C ALA A 163 8.96 33.43 -26.00
N LEU A 164 8.54 32.21 -26.33
CA LEU A 164 9.12 31.38 -27.39
C LEU A 164 8.62 31.74 -28.80
N GLY A 165 7.74 32.73 -28.95
CA GLY A 165 7.20 33.18 -30.23
C GLY A 165 6.19 32.22 -30.87
N VAL A 166 5.64 31.26 -30.10
CA VAL A 166 4.73 30.21 -30.57
C VAL A 166 3.39 30.18 -29.83
N GLY A 167 2.98 31.31 -29.25
CA GLY A 167 1.71 31.45 -28.52
C GLY A 167 0.46 31.43 -29.42
N ASN A 168 0.56 31.92 -30.65
CA ASN A 168 -0.57 32.15 -31.56
C ASN A 168 -0.67 31.11 -32.69
N VAL A 169 -0.42 29.83 -32.39
CA VAL A 169 -0.55 28.74 -33.38
C VAL A 169 -1.99 28.26 -33.44
N GLU A 170 -2.66 28.48 -34.57
CA GLU A 170 -4.03 27.99 -34.83
C GLU A 170 -4.06 26.50 -35.19
N GLY A 171 -5.18 25.83 -34.91
CA GLY A 171 -5.38 24.42 -35.29
C GLY A 171 -4.60 23.41 -34.46
N LEU A 172 -4.08 23.82 -33.28
CA LEU A 172 -3.51 22.88 -32.33
C LEU A 172 -4.59 21.89 -31.88
N PRO A 173 -4.31 20.57 -31.90
CA PRO A 173 -5.27 19.60 -31.40
C PRO A 173 -5.53 19.86 -29.91
N ASP A 174 -6.81 19.82 -29.51
CA ASP A 174 -7.20 19.82 -28.11
C ASP A 174 -6.48 18.66 -27.40
N GLU A 175 -6.05 18.91 -26.17
CA GLU A 175 -5.37 17.88 -25.40
C GLU A 175 -6.35 16.74 -25.10
N PRO A 176 -6.06 15.50 -25.54
CA PRO A 176 -6.88 14.38 -25.14
C PRO A 176 -6.80 14.28 -23.61
N PRO A 177 -7.95 14.12 -22.91
CA PRO A 177 -7.95 14.04 -21.47
C PRO A 177 -7.02 12.90 -20.99
N PRO A 178 -6.34 13.05 -19.84
CA PRO A 178 -5.51 11.99 -19.30
C PRO A 178 -6.31 10.69 -19.18
N ILE A 179 -5.75 9.60 -19.70
CA ILE A 179 -6.39 8.28 -19.61
C ILE A 179 -6.50 7.91 -18.13
N THR A 180 -7.73 7.75 -17.64
CA THR A 180 -8.01 7.39 -16.26
C THR A 180 -7.99 5.88 -16.07
N ASN A 181 -7.96 5.45 -14.80
CA ASN A 181 -8.14 4.03 -14.46
C ASN A 181 -9.52 3.50 -14.90
N GLU A 182 -10.55 4.34 -14.99
CA GLU A 182 -11.86 3.92 -15.49
C GLU A 182 -11.80 3.68 -17.01
N ASP A 183 -11.13 4.56 -17.76
CA ASP A 183 -10.94 4.42 -19.21
C ASP A 183 -10.17 3.13 -19.54
N ILE A 184 -9.10 2.84 -18.79
CA ILE A 184 -8.33 1.60 -18.93
C ILE A 184 -9.22 0.38 -18.71
N LYS A 185 -10.07 0.38 -17.68
CA LYS A 185 -10.98 -0.76 -17.40
C LYS A 185 -12.00 -0.93 -18.52
N ILE A 186 -12.62 0.15 -18.98
CA ILE A 186 -13.62 0.13 -20.06
C ILE A 186 -13.00 -0.40 -21.36
N ALA A 187 -11.80 0.08 -21.71
CA ALA A 187 -11.10 -0.32 -22.92
C ALA A 187 -10.47 -1.73 -22.84
N SER A 188 -10.38 -2.33 -21.65
CA SER A 188 -9.64 -3.57 -21.44
C SER A 188 -10.34 -4.85 -21.92
N ASN A 189 -11.61 -4.78 -22.35
CA ASN A 189 -12.42 -5.96 -22.63
C ASN A 189 -12.41 -6.95 -21.45
N TYR A 190 -12.93 -6.49 -20.30
CA TYR A 190 -13.00 -7.27 -19.05
C TYR A 190 -11.64 -7.77 -18.57
N LEU A 191 -10.69 -6.84 -18.51
CA LEU A 191 -9.35 -6.97 -17.93
C LEU A 191 -8.30 -7.67 -18.80
N ARG A 192 -8.60 -8.02 -20.07
CA ARG A 192 -7.59 -8.58 -20.99
C ARG A 192 -6.51 -7.56 -21.33
N GLY A 193 -6.92 -6.36 -21.75
CA GLY A 193 -6.03 -5.32 -22.25
C GLY A 193 -5.10 -5.85 -23.33
N THR A 194 -3.83 -5.45 -23.24
CA THR A 194 -2.74 -5.94 -24.10
C THR A 194 -1.80 -6.87 -23.33
N ILE A 195 -2.24 -7.43 -22.19
CA ILE A 195 -1.37 -8.20 -21.28
C ILE A 195 -0.71 -9.37 -22.01
N ALA A 196 -1.47 -10.16 -22.77
CA ALA A 196 -0.93 -11.34 -23.44
C ALA A 196 0.16 -10.97 -24.47
N GLU A 197 -0.06 -9.91 -25.25
CA GLU A 197 0.91 -9.36 -26.20
C GLU A 197 2.13 -8.80 -25.49
N GLY A 198 1.91 -8.00 -24.44
CA GLY A 198 2.96 -7.39 -23.63
C GLY A 198 3.84 -8.42 -22.94
N LEU A 199 3.34 -9.60 -22.58
CA LEU A 199 4.14 -10.70 -22.01
C LEU A 199 5.08 -11.36 -23.04
N LEU A 200 4.76 -11.30 -24.33
CA LEU A 200 5.59 -11.85 -25.40
C LEU A 200 6.73 -10.90 -25.82
N ASP A 201 6.60 -9.62 -25.51
CA ASP A 201 7.65 -8.63 -25.78
C ASP A 201 8.88 -8.86 -24.88
N GLN A 202 10.00 -9.25 -25.49
CA GLN A 202 11.27 -9.50 -24.79
C GLN A 202 12.22 -8.30 -24.84
N SER A 203 11.84 -7.18 -25.45
CA SER A 203 12.69 -5.98 -25.54
C SER A 203 12.85 -5.26 -24.20
N THR A 204 11.97 -5.52 -23.24
CA THR A 204 11.99 -4.96 -21.88
C THR A 204 11.45 -5.95 -20.85
N GLY A 205 11.97 -5.90 -19.62
CA GLY A 205 11.42 -6.58 -18.46
C GLY A 205 10.08 -6.02 -17.96
N ALA A 206 9.65 -4.85 -18.47
CA ALA A 206 8.40 -4.19 -18.08
C ALA A 206 7.18 -4.65 -18.89
N ILE A 207 6.01 -4.16 -18.48
CA ILE A 207 4.75 -4.18 -19.24
C ILE A 207 4.18 -2.75 -19.34
N SER A 208 3.28 -2.53 -20.30
CA SER A 208 2.69 -1.21 -20.57
C SER A 208 2.02 -0.61 -19.31
N ALA A 209 1.95 0.72 -19.22
CA ALA A 209 1.34 1.39 -18.07
C ALA A 209 -0.14 1.00 -17.85
N ALA A 210 -0.88 0.76 -18.94
CA ALA A 210 -2.25 0.26 -18.88
C ALA A 210 -2.29 -1.17 -18.32
N ASP A 211 -1.43 -2.06 -18.81
CA ASP A 211 -1.36 -3.44 -18.33
C ASP A 211 -0.85 -3.52 -16.89
N GLN A 212 0.00 -2.59 -16.44
CA GLN A 212 0.35 -2.48 -15.02
C GLN A 212 -0.87 -2.22 -14.13
N GLN A 213 -1.90 -1.53 -14.63
CA GLN A 213 -3.16 -1.38 -13.88
C GLN A 213 -4.03 -2.64 -13.94
N LEU A 214 -4.12 -3.28 -15.12
CA LEU A 214 -4.98 -4.45 -15.34
C LEU A 214 -4.45 -5.73 -14.70
N THR A 215 -3.14 -5.96 -14.72
CA THR A 215 -2.48 -7.11 -14.08
C THR A 215 -2.70 -7.14 -12.56
N LYS A 216 -3.00 -6.00 -11.93
CA LYS A 216 -3.44 -5.96 -10.53
C LYS A 216 -4.73 -6.74 -10.30
N PHE A 217 -5.66 -6.81 -11.25
CA PHE A 217 -6.86 -7.64 -11.08
C PHE A 217 -6.56 -9.15 -11.16
N HIS A 218 -5.42 -9.49 -11.78
CA HIS A 218 -4.87 -10.84 -11.88
C HIS A 218 -3.90 -11.16 -10.73
N GLY A 219 -3.89 -10.32 -9.69
CA GLY A 219 -3.11 -10.58 -8.47
C GLY A 219 -1.63 -10.28 -8.55
N THR A 220 -1.16 -9.57 -9.58
CA THR A 220 0.26 -9.22 -9.72
C THR A 220 0.52 -7.72 -9.82
N TYR A 221 1.69 -7.29 -9.35
CA TYR A 221 2.22 -5.93 -9.52
C TYR A 221 3.59 -6.02 -10.18
N MET A 222 3.79 -5.24 -11.24
CA MET A 222 5.14 -4.91 -11.66
C MET A 222 5.83 -4.07 -10.58
N GLN A 223 7.08 -4.41 -10.31
CA GLN A 223 7.98 -3.80 -9.34
C GLN A 223 9.37 -3.72 -9.96
N ASP A 224 10.29 -3.09 -9.25
CA ASP A 224 11.70 -3.13 -9.54
C ASP A 224 12.49 -3.11 -8.23
N ASP A 225 13.74 -3.55 -8.29
CA ASP A 225 14.65 -3.45 -7.15
C ASP A 225 15.19 -2.03 -7.04
N ARG A 226 14.71 -1.30 -6.03
CA ARG A 226 15.09 0.09 -5.78
C ARG A 226 16.46 0.25 -5.14
N ASP A 227 17.06 -0.81 -4.60
CA ASP A 227 18.40 -0.73 -4.01
C ASP A 227 19.48 -0.62 -5.10
N ILE A 228 19.29 -1.26 -6.26
CA ILE A 228 20.24 -1.25 -7.39
C ILE A 228 19.80 -0.37 -8.56
N ARG A 229 18.69 0.35 -8.44
CA ARG A 229 18.11 1.16 -9.52
C ARG A 229 19.12 2.19 -10.05
N ASP A 230 19.77 2.92 -9.15
CA ASP A 230 20.71 3.99 -9.52
C ASP A 230 21.98 3.41 -10.17
N GLU A 231 22.47 2.27 -9.67
CA GLU A 231 23.62 1.56 -10.28
C GLU A 231 23.30 1.11 -11.72
N ARG A 232 22.13 0.51 -11.93
CA ARG A 232 21.69 0.06 -13.26
C ARG A 232 21.49 1.23 -14.21
N LYS A 233 20.91 2.33 -13.71
CA LYS A 233 20.74 3.56 -14.48
C LYS A 233 22.10 4.10 -14.95
N ALA A 234 23.11 4.14 -14.08
CA ALA A 234 24.47 4.56 -14.43
C ALA A 234 25.13 3.65 -15.49
N GLN A 235 24.71 2.39 -15.59
CA GLN A 235 25.15 1.45 -16.63
C GLN A 235 24.33 1.53 -17.93
N GLY A 236 23.35 2.45 -18.03
CA GLY A 236 22.44 2.55 -19.17
C GLY A 236 21.44 1.40 -19.27
N LEU A 237 21.23 0.65 -18.19
CA LEU A 237 20.30 -0.47 -18.12
C LEU A 237 18.93 -0.01 -17.61
N GLU A 238 17.87 -0.68 -18.07
CA GLU A 238 16.54 -0.52 -17.47
C GLU A 238 16.54 -0.95 -15.98
N PRO A 239 15.60 -0.45 -15.16
CA PRO A 239 15.41 -0.97 -13.81
C PRO A 239 15.32 -2.49 -13.78
N ALA A 240 15.75 -3.11 -12.68
CA ALA A 240 15.64 -4.56 -12.51
C ALA A 240 14.17 -4.95 -12.27
N TYR A 241 13.38 -4.93 -13.35
CA TYR A 241 11.96 -5.19 -13.30
C TYR A 241 11.68 -6.63 -12.86
N SER A 242 10.72 -6.75 -11.96
CA SER A 242 10.19 -8.01 -11.50
C SER A 242 8.71 -7.84 -11.16
N PHE A 243 8.08 -8.93 -10.75
CA PHE A 243 6.67 -8.96 -10.42
C PHE A 243 6.48 -9.55 -9.03
N MET A 244 5.61 -8.93 -8.24
CA MET A 244 5.06 -9.55 -7.05
C MET A 244 3.72 -10.18 -7.37
N ILE A 245 3.57 -11.45 -7.01
CA ILE A 245 2.32 -12.19 -7.11
C ILE A 245 1.73 -12.36 -5.71
N ARG A 246 0.42 -12.15 -5.57
CA ARG A 246 -0.32 -12.36 -4.33
C ARG A 246 -1.44 -13.38 -4.53
N CYS A 247 -1.56 -14.31 -3.60
CA CYS A 247 -2.64 -15.29 -3.61
C CYS A 247 -3.95 -14.73 -3.03
N ARG A 248 -5.06 -15.37 -3.36
CA ARG A 248 -6.35 -15.29 -2.68
C ARG A 248 -6.51 -16.56 -1.86
N LEU A 249 -6.66 -16.42 -0.56
CA LEU A 249 -6.64 -17.49 0.43
C LEU A 249 -7.60 -17.14 1.58
N PRO A 250 -8.92 -17.37 1.44
CA PRO A 250 -9.89 -16.94 2.44
C PRO A 250 -9.58 -17.55 3.81
N GLY A 251 -9.47 -16.70 4.82
CA GLY A 251 -9.08 -17.06 6.19
C GLY A 251 -7.62 -17.53 6.38
N GLY A 252 -6.79 -17.52 5.33
CA GLY A 252 -5.36 -17.84 5.44
C GLY A 252 -5.03 -19.31 5.62
N VAL A 253 -5.95 -20.23 5.31
CA VAL A 253 -5.74 -21.67 5.52
C VAL A 253 -5.10 -22.31 4.29
N ALA A 254 -3.96 -22.96 4.45
CA ALA A 254 -3.25 -23.70 3.40
C ALA A 254 -2.93 -25.12 3.88
N THR A 255 -3.11 -26.13 3.02
CA THR A 255 -2.67 -27.49 3.34
C THR A 255 -1.15 -27.61 3.36
N ALA A 256 -0.64 -28.69 3.97
CA ALA A 256 0.79 -28.96 3.97
C ALA A 256 1.37 -29.12 2.53
N ASP A 257 0.65 -29.82 1.64
CA ASP A 257 1.04 -29.95 0.23
C ASP A 257 1.06 -28.60 -0.51
N GLN A 258 0.07 -27.76 -0.23
CA GLN A 258 0.03 -26.39 -0.75
C GLN A 258 1.24 -25.58 -0.30
N TRP A 259 1.65 -25.71 0.97
CA TRP A 259 2.85 -25.06 1.48
C TRP A 259 4.11 -25.51 0.71
N VAL A 260 4.28 -26.83 0.51
CA VAL A 260 5.40 -27.38 -0.29
C VAL A 260 5.40 -26.79 -1.70
N GLN A 261 4.22 -26.65 -2.32
CA GLN A 261 4.09 -26.06 -3.65
C GLN A 261 4.40 -24.55 -3.66
N MET A 262 3.96 -23.80 -2.65
CA MET A 262 4.28 -22.37 -2.52
C MET A 262 5.79 -22.14 -2.30
N ASP A 263 6.44 -22.99 -1.49
CA ASP A 263 7.89 -22.97 -1.30
C ASP A 263 8.64 -23.22 -2.62
N ALA A 264 8.20 -24.21 -3.41
CA ALA A 264 8.80 -24.50 -4.71
C ALA A 264 8.66 -23.32 -5.68
N ILE A 265 7.52 -22.63 -5.69
CA ILE A 265 7.28 -21.43 -6.51
C ILE A 265 8.22 -20.29 -6.08
N ALA A 266 8.31 -20.01 -4.78
CA ALA A 266 9.23 -19.00 -4.25
C ALA A 266 10.69 -19.29 -4.67
N SER A 267 11.11 -20.55 -4.54
CA SER A 267 12.49 -20.99 -4.79
C SER A 267 12.87 -21.00 -6.28
N THR A 268 11.96 -21.41 -7.15
CA THR A 268 12.29 -21.64 -8.57
C THR A 268 11.88 -20.47 -9.47
N LEU A 269 10.85 -19.72 -9.08
CA LEU A 269 10.23 -18.68 -9.89
C LEU A 269 10.32 -17.28 -9.29
N GLY A 270 10.46 -17.16 -7.97
CA GLY A 270 10.63 -15.89 -7.26
C GLY A 270 12.07 -15.63 -6.83
N ASN A 271 12.23 -14.90 -5.73
CA ASN A 271 13.50 -14.54 -5.10
C ASN A 271 13.86 -15.44 -3.89
N GLU A 272 13.38 -16.69 -3.86
CA GLU A 272 13.64 -17.66 -2.80
C GLU A 272 13.04 -17.32 -1.42
N THR A 273 12.23 -16.26 -1.32
CA THR A 273 11.52 -15.88 -0.08
C THR A 273 10.01 -15.93 -0.26
N MET A 274 9.28 -16.11 0.85
CA MET A 274 7.84 -15.88 0.90
C MET A 274 7.51 -14.77 1.89
N LYS A 275 6.45 -14.02 1.63
CA LYS A 275 5.95 -12.99 2.54
C LYS A 275 4.52 -13.29 2.97
N LEU A 276 4.32 -13.58 4.25
CA LEU A 276 3.01 -13.65 4.90
C LEU A 276 2.49 -12.22 5.11
N THR A 277 1.22 -11.98 4.82
CA THR A 277 0.70 -10.60 4.73
C THR A 277 -0.26 -10.28 5.86
N THR A 278 -0.48 -8.98 6.08
CA THR A 278 -1.53 -8.43 6.97
C THR A 278 -2.96 -8.75 6.53
N ARG A 279 -3.12 -9.58 5.51
CA ARG A 279 -4.40 -10.10 5.01
C ARG A 279 -4.40 -11.61 4.80
N GLN A 280 -3.59 -12.35 5.58
CA GLN A 280 -3.64 -13.81 5.64
C GLN A 280 -3.43 -14.48 4.27
N THR A 281 -2.38 -14.06 3.57
CA THR A 281 -2.02 -14.67 2.28
C THR A 281 -0.54 -14.53 2.00
N PHE A 282 -0.07 -15.26 0.98
CA PHE A 282 1.30 -15.24 0.47
C PHE A 282 1.53 -14.10 -0.51
N GLN A 283 2.75 -13.58 -0.53
CA GLN A 283 3.33 -12.85 -1.64
C GLN A 283 4.66 -13.50 -2.05
N PHE A 284 4.86 -13.59 -3.36
CA PHE A 284 6.12 -13.97 -3.99
C PHE A 284 6.70 -12.74 -4.67
N HIS A 285 7.94 -12.37 -4.36
CA HIS A 285 8.63 -11.23 -4.98
C HIS A 285 9.71 -11.73 -5.96
N GLY A 286 10.20 -10.84 -6.81
CA GLY A 286 11.31 -11.13 -7.72
C GLY A 286 10.96 -12.05 -8.89
N VAL A 287 9.68 -12.27 -9.19
CA VAL A 287 9.28 -13.09 -10.35
C VAL A 287 9.54 -12.28 -11.61
N ILE A 288 10.53 -12.65 -12.42
CA ILE A 288 10.81 -11.95 -13.69
C ILE A 288 9.70 -12.21 -14.72
N LYS A 289 9.56 -11.31 -15.71
CA LYS A 289 8.50 -11.33 -16.73
C LYS A 289 8.30 -12.70 -17.39
N SER A 290 9.39 -13.34 -17.80
CA SER A 290 9.38 -14.67 -18.45
C SER A 290 8.89 -15.81 -17.53
N LYS A 291 8.99 -15.63 -16.21
CA LYS A 291 8.53 -16.60 -15.20
C LYS A 291 7.13 -16.30 -14.65
N LEU A 292 6.53 -15.16 -15.02
CA LEU A 292 5.23 -14.74 -14.49
C LEU A 292 4.10 -15.71 -14.85
N LYS A 293 3.98 -16.11 -16.12
CA LYS A 293 2.96 -17.09 -16.55
C LYS A 293 3.18 -18.48 -15.91
N PRO A 294 4.39 -19.07 -15.92
CA PRO A 294 4.68 -20.30 -15.18
C PRO A 294 4.32 -20.23 -13.69
N ALA A 295 4.58 -19.09 -13.02
CA ALA A 295 4.24 -18.93 -11.61
C ALA A 295 2.73 -18.92 -11.37
N MET A 296 1.96 -18.21 -12.21
CA MET A 296 0.50 -18.22 -12.14
C MET A 296 -0.09 -19.61 -12.36
N GLN A 297 0.46 -20.38 -13.30
CA GLN A 297 0.06 -21.77 -13.58
C GLN A 297 0.40 -22.69 -12.41
N ALA A 298 1.58 -22.53 -11.79
CA ALA A 298 1.98 -23.32 -10.64
C ALA A 298 1.09 -23.06 -9.42
N ILE A 299 0.71 -21.80 -9.17
CA ILE A 299 -0.25 -21.44 -8.10
C ILE A 299 -1.61 -22.10 -8.39
N ASN A 300 -2.08 -22.05 -9.63
CA ASN A 300 -3.34 -22.68 -10.01
C ASN A 300 -3.31 -24.21 -9.85
N LYS A 301 -2.20 -24.86 -10.23
CA LYS A 301 -1.98 -26.30 -10.04
C LYS A 301 -1.98 -26.70 -8.56
N ALA A 302 -1.64 -25.77 -7.66
CA ALA A 302 -1.74 -25.94 -6.21
C ALA A 302 -3.16 -25.74 -5.64
N LEU A 303 -4.18 -25.63 -6.50
CA LEU A 303 -5.57 -25.33 -6.13
C LEU A 303 -5.71 -24.00 -5.38
N MET A 304 -4.80 -23.06 -5.66
CA MET A 304 -4.89 -21.66 -5.23
C MET A 304 -5.14 -20.74 -6.44
N THR A 305 -5.52 -19.50 -6.18
CA THR A 305 -5.71 -18.50 -7.24
C THR A 305 -5.16 -17.15 -6.83
N THR A 306 -4.83 -16.31 -7.80
CA THR A 306 -4.38 -14.93 -7.59
C THR A 306 -5.44 -13.92 -8.07
N ILE A 307 -6.52 -14.41 -8.71
CA ILE A 307 -7.61 -13.56 -9.19
C ILE A 307 -8.18 -12.71 -8.06
N ALA A 308 -8.36 -11.41 -8.33
CA ALA A 308 -8.88 -10.44 -7.37
C ALA A 308 -8.09 -10.34 -6.04
N ALA A 309 -6.86 -10.86 -5.96
CA ALA A 309 -5.98 -10.60 -4.81
C ALA A 309 -5.58 -9.11 -4.73
N CYS A 310 -5.64 -8.40 -5.87
CA CYS A 310 -5.28 -7.00 -6.07
C CYS A 310 -6.40 -6.28 -6.88
N GLY A 311 -6.15 -5.16 -7.59
CA GLY A 311 -7.17 -4.51 -8.48
C GLY A 311 -8.24 -3.62 -7.80
N ASP A 312 -9.32 -3.24 -8.48
CA ASP A 312 -10.47 -2.52 -7.89
C ASP A 312 -11.67 -3.47 -7.76
N VAL A 313 -11.52 -4.44 -6.87
CA VAL A 313 -12.37 -5.62 -6.68
C VAL A 313 -12.26 -6.09 -5.22
N ASN A 314 -13.16 -6.97 -4.77
CA ASN A 314 -13.07 -7.56 -3.43
C ASN A 314 -11.75 -8.34 -3.23
N ARG A 315 -11.03 -7.99 -2.17
CA ARG A 315 -9.76 -8.61 -1.74
C ARG A 315 -9.97 -9.93 -1.02
N ASN A 316 -8.86 -10.55 -0.62
CA ASN A 316 -8.88 -11.71 0.28
C ASN A 316 -9.78 -11.43 1.50
N VAL A 317 -10.72 -12.33 1.79
CA VAL A 317 -11.59 -12.24 2.97
C VAL A 317 -10.85 -12.88 4.14
N MET A 318 -10.60 -12.08 5.18
CA MET A 318 -9.89 -12.53 6.38
C MET A 318 -10.84 -13.17 7.40
N CYS A 319 -10.30 -14.04 8.26
CA CYS A 319 -11.00 -14.66 9.37
C CYS A 319 -10.02 -14.87 10.53
N SER A 320 -10.40 -14.54 11.76
CA SER A 320 -9.64 -14.90 12.96
C SER A 320 -9.27 -16.37 12.93
N SER A 321 -8.04 -16.72 13.30
CA SER A 321 -7.54 -18.10 13.15
C SER A 321 -7.91 -19.06 14.30
N LEU A 322 -8.35 -18.52 15.44
CA LEU A 322 -8.88 -19.15 16.66
C LEU A 322 -8.66 -20.69 16.77
N PRO A 323 -7.42 -21.15 17.00
CA PRO A 323 -7.10 -22.58 17.04
C PRO A 323 -7.70 -23.34 18.24
N GLU A 324 -8.06 -22.67 19.34
CA GLU A 324 -8.57 -23.27 20.57
C GLU A 324 -10.06 -23.67 20.54
N HIS A 325 -10.79 -23.20 19.52
CA HIS A 325 -12.23 -23.42 19.34
C HIS A 325 -12.50 -23.84 17.89
N SER A 326 -11.98 -25.00 17.52
CA SER A 326 -11.96 -25.51 16.15
C SER A 326 -13.34 -25.69 15.53
N GLU A 327 -14.35 -26.14 16.27
CA GLU A 327 -15.70 -26.34 15.72
C GLU A 327 -16.36 -24.99 15.39
N TYR A 328 -16.31 -24.06 16.33
CA TYR A 328 -16.87 -22.72 16.15
C TYR A 328 -16.10 -21.94 15.07
N HIS A 329 -14.77 -22.03 15.05
CA HIS A 329 -13.93 -21.45 14.01
C HIS A 329 -14.30 -22.01 12.63
N ALA A 330 -14.56 -23.31 12.49
CA ALA A 330 -14.93 -23.90 11.21
C ALA A 330 -16.21 -23.29 10.61
N GLU A 331 -17.23 -23.01 11.42
CA GLU A 331 -18.45 -22.33 10.97
C GLU A 331 -18.19 -20.89 10.50
N VAL A 332 -17.34 -20.16 11.23
CA VAL A 332 -16.99 -18.78 10.88
C VAL A 332 -16.10 -18.73 9.63
N HIS A 333 -15.14 -19.64 9.54
CA HIS A 333 -14.26 -19.80 8.37
C HIS A 333 -15.06 -20.14 7.12
N ALA A 334 -16.06 -21.02 7.23
CA ALA A 334 -16.96 -21.35 6.14
C ALA A 334 -17.70 -20.10 5.60
N CYS A 335 -18.12 -19.17 6.48
CA CYS A 335 -18.68 -17.89 6.06
C CYS A 335 -17.67 -17.02 5.32
N SER A 336 -16.40 -17.00 5.75
CA SER A 336 -15.35 -16.25 5.05
C SER A 336 -15.12 -16.76 3.61
N LYS A 337 -15.17 -18.08 3.43
CA LYS A 337 -15.09 -18.74 2.12
C LYS A 337 -16.32 -18.44 1.28
N LEU A 338 -17.52 -18.58 1.84
CA LEU A 338 -18.77 -18.26 1.16
C LEU A 338 -18.78 -16.81 0.65
N ILE A 339 -18.39 -15.84 1.48
CA ILE A 339 -18.30 -14.42 1.08
C ILE A 339 -17.22 -14.23 0.00
N SER A 340 -16.06 -14.88 0.15
CA SER A 340 -14.99 -14.81 -0.84
C SER A 340 -15.48 -15.31 -2.19
N ASP A 341 -16.11 -16.47 -2.25
CA ASP A 341 -16.51 -17.14 -3.49
C ASP A 341 -17.68 -16.40 -4.13
N HIS A 342 -18.64 -15.93 -3.32
CA HIS A 342 -19.79 -15.14 -3.77
C HIS A 342 -19.39 -13.82 -4.45
N LEU A 343 -18.29 -13.20 -4.01
CA LEU A 343 -17.81 -11.91 -4.52
C LEU A 343 -16.65 -12.05 -5.52
N LEU A 344 -16.40 -13.24 -6.07
CA LEU A 344 -15.41 -13.43 -7.14
C LEU A 344 -15.89 -12.77 -8.44
N PRO A 345 -14.99 -12.11 -9.21
CA PRO A 345 -15.33 -11.64 -10.54
C PRO A 345 -15.58 -12.83 -11.49
N SER A 346 -16.49 -12.65 -12.45
CA SER A 346 -16.89 -13.70 -13.40
C SER A 346 -16.13 -13.66 -14.74
N THR A 347 -15.17 -12.75 -14.90
CA THR A 347 -14.33 -12.66 -16.13
C THR A 347 -13.57 -13.95 -16.43
N THR A 348 -13.50 -14.29 -17.72
CA THR A 348 -12.69 -15.41 -18.23
C THR A 348 -11.23 -15.01 -18.47
N ALA A 349 -10.91 -13.71 -18.52
CA ALA A 349 -9.59 -13.16 -18.89
C ALA A 349 -8.42 -13.81 -18.14
N TYR A 350 -8.59 -14.10 -16.84
CA TYR A 350 -7.57 -14.77 -16.05
C TYR A 350 -7.19 -16.15 -16.62
N HIS A 351 -8.17 -16.98 -16.93
CA HIS A 351 -7.93 -18.31 -17.46
C HIS A 351 -7.34 -18.23 -18.88
N GLU A 352 -7.79 -17.26 -19.68
CA GLU A 352 -7.31 -17.06 -21.04
C GLU A 352 -5.85 -16.66 -21.12
N ILE A 353 -5.42 -15.71 -20.29
CA ILE A 353 -4.06 -15.17 -20.33
C ILE A 353 -3.09 -16.16 -19.67
N TRP A 354 -3.45 -16.67 -18.49
CA TRP A 354 -2.49 -17.38 -17.64
C TRP A 354 -2.53 -18.90 -17.80
N LEU A 355 -3.69 -19.48 -18.08
CA LEU A 355 -3.89 -20.94 -17.99
C LEU A 355 -3.99 -21.65 -19.35
N LYS A 356 -4.24 -20.94 -20.46
CA LYS A 356 -4.17 -21.53 -21.80
C LYS A 356 -2.73 -21.94 -22.18
N ASP A 357 -2.59 -23.15 -22.72
CA ASP A 357 -1.35 -23.67 -23.27
C ASP A 357 -1.09 -23.20 -24.71
N GLU A 358 0.09 -23.54 -25.26
CA GLU A 358 0.53 -23.14 -26.61
C GLU A 358 -0.19 -23.89 -27.75
N ASN A 359 -0.96 -24.95 -27.43
CA ASN A 359 -1.69 -25.76 -28.42
C ASN A 359 -3.15 -25.32 -28.58
N ASP A 360 -3.53 -24.17 -28.02
CA ASP A 360 -4.90 -23.61 -28.05
C ASP A 360 -5.96 -24.56 -27.47
N ASN A 361 -5.55 -25.50 -26.60
CA ASN A 361 -6.49 -26.33 -25.85
C ASN A 361 -7.14 -25.47 -24.77
N LYS A 362 -8.22 -24.79 -25.14
CA LYS A 362 -9.16 -24.22 -24.17
C LYS A 362 -9.87 -25.39 -23.49
N THR A 363 -9.77 -25.50 -22.17
CA THR A 363 -10.87 -26.08 -21.39
C THR A 363 -11.98 -25.02 -21.34
N GLN A 364 -12.64 -24.77 -22.47
CA GLN A 364 -13.92 -24.06 -22.50
C GLN A 364 -14.98 -25.06 -22.07
N VAL A 365 -15.26 -25.10 -20.76
CA VAL A 365 -16.14 -26.11 -20.16
C VAL A 365 -17.63 -25.84 -20.50
N ALA A 366 -18.01 -24.60 -20.83
CA ALA A 366 -19.28 -24.22 -21.46
C ALA A 366 -19.33 -22.74 -21.91
N GLY A 367 -20.22 -22.40 -22.86
CA GLY A 367 -20.73 -21.05 -23.14
C GLY A 367 -20.24 -20.39 -24.45
N ASP A 368 -21.18 -19.96 -25.30
CA ASP A 368 -20.96 -19.13 -26.51
C ASP A 368 -21.06 -17.63 -26.19
N ALA A 369 -20.44 -17.16 -25.09
CA ALA A 369 -20.52 -15.76 -24.73
C ALA A 369 -19.62 -14.92 -25.67
N VAL A 370 -20.24 -14.26 -26.64
CA VAL A 370 -19.60 -13.27 -27.54
C VAL A 370 -19.04 -12.06 -26.77
N GLN A 371 -19.44 -11.88 -25.50
CA GLN A 371 -18.94 -10.87 -24.58
C GLN A 371 -19.00 -11.39 -23.13
N ASP A 372 -17.90 -11.29 -22.37
CA ASP A 372 -17.92 -11.55 -20.92
C ASP A 372 -18.92 -10.60 -20.24
N HIS A 373 -19.59 -11.06 -19.19
CA HIS A 373 -20.49 -10.25 -18.38
C HIS A 373 -20.08 -10.34 -16.92
N GLU A 374 -19.92 -9.19 -16.27
CA GLU A 374 -19.61 -9.08 -14.84
C GLU A 374 -20.88 -8.68 -14.05
N PRO A 375 -21.64 -9.64 -13.50
CA PRO A 375 -22.97 -9.37 -12.94
C PRO A 375 -22.94 -8.45 -11.72
N LEU A 376 -21.92 -8.58 -10.88
CA LEU A 376 -21.77 -7.72 -9.69
C LEU A 376 -20.94 -6.47 -10.00
N TYR A 377 -19.89 -6.61 -10.80
CA TYR A 377 -18.86 -5.59 -10.96
C TYR A 377 -19.13 -4.63 -12.13
N GLY A 378 -19.84 -5.08 -13.16
CA GLY A 378 -20.00 -4.35 -14.41
C GLY A 378 -18.66 -4.12 -15.15
N PRO A 379 -18.68 -3.41 -16.28
CA PRO A 379 -17.48 -3.18 -17.11
C PRO A 379 -16.41 -2.32 -16.39
N THR A 380 -16.82 -1.54 -15.39
CA THR A 380 -15.94 -0.63 -14.65
C THR A 380 -15.45 -1.21 -13.32
N TYR A 381 -15.88 -2.40 -12.90
CA TYR A 381 -15.61 -2.93 -11.56
C TYR A 381 -15.92 -1.90 -10.45
N LEU A 382 -15.26 -2.00 -9.29
CA LEU A 382 -15.43 -1.02 -8.21
C LEU A 382 -14.62 0.26 -8.47
N PRO A 383 -14.96 1.38 -7.81
CA PRO A 383 -14.13 2.61 -7.84
C PRO A 383 -12.74 2.37 -7.22
N ARG A 384 -12.66 1.48 -6.23
CA ARG A 384 -11.42 1.14 -5.53
C ARG A 384 -11.48 -0.25 -4.90
N LYS A 385 -10.34 -0.68 -4.33
CA LYS A 385 -10.24 -1.91 -3.52
C LYS A 385 -11.32 -1.99 -2.44
N PHE A 386 -11.88 -3.18 -2.24
CA PHE A 386 -12.86 -3.48 -1.21
C PHE A 386 -12.34 -4.62 -0.32
N LYS A 387 -12.44 -4.47 1.00
CA LYS A 387 -11.82 -5.36 2.00
C LYS A 387 -12.85 -5.81 3.00
N ILE A 388 -12.89 -7.12 3.23
CA ILE A 388 -13.77 -7.75 4.22
C ILE A 388 -12.91 -8.52 5.22
N THR A 389 -13.30 -8.52 6.49
CA THR A 389 -12.67 -9.33 7.53
C THR A 389 -13.70 -9.84 8.52
N ILE A 390 -13.37 -10.94 9.19
CA ILE A 390 -14.15 -11.49 10.29
C ILE A 390 -13.26 -11.58 11.54
N ALA A 391 -13.74 -11.02 12.64
CA ALA A 391 -13.16 -11.19 13.97
C ALA A 391 -14.02 -12.13 14.82
N ILE A 392 -13.37 -12.97 15.63
CA ILE A 392 -14.04 -13.85 16.58
C ILE A 392 -13.74 -13.39 18.02
N PRO A 393 -14.70 -12.77 18.72
CA PRO A 393 -14.55 -12.40 20.12
C PRO A 393 -14.11 -13.60 21.01
N PRO A 394 -13.23 -13.38 21.99
CA PRO A 394 -12.73 -12.07 22.43
C PRO A 394 -11.48 -11.56 21.69
N HIS A 395 -11.14 -12.11 20.53
CA HIS A 395 -9.95 -11.73 19.76
C HIS A 395 -10.31 -10.84 18.57
N ASN A 396 -9.52 -9.79 18.35
CA ASN A 396 -9.61 -8.91 17.19
C ASN A 396 -8.32 -8.94 16.34
N ASP A 397 -7.64 -10.09 16.27
CA ASP A 397 -6.41 -10.36 15.51
C ASP A 397 -6.47 -9.96 14.02
N THR A 398 -7.66 -9.74 13.47
CA THR A 398 -7.85 -9.27 12.08
C THR A 398 -8.02 -7.75 11.93
N ASP A 399 -8.02 -6.99 13.03
CA ASP A 399 -8.39 -5.57 13.12
C ASP A 399 -9.72 -5.25 12.41
N VAL A 400 -10.82 -5.75 12.95
CA VAL A 400 -12.16 -5.69 12.33
C VAL A 400 -12.60 -4.28 11.90
N TYR A 401 -12.15 -3.25 12.62
CA TYR A 401 -12.48 -1.85 12.35
C TYR A 401 -11.74 -1.26 11.13
N ALA A 402 -10.73 -1.92 10.57
CA ALA A 402 -9.83 -1.33 9.56
C ALA A 402 -10.30 -1.46 8.10
N HIS A 403 -11.42 -2.16 7.85
CA HIS A 403 -11.79 -2.69 6.54
C HIS A 403 -13.15 -2.15 6.07
N ASP A 404 -13.39 -2.21 4.75
CA ASP A 404 -14.64 -1.71 4.17
C ASP A 404 -15.85 -2.42 4.80
N ILE A 405 -15.74 -3.73 5.08
CA ILE A 405 -16.65 -4.47 5.95
C ILE A 405 -15.85 -5.17 7.05
N GLY A 406 -16.29 -5.01 8.30
CA GLY A 406 -15.84 -5.79 9.45
C GLY A 406 -16.99 -6.61 10.01
N LEU A 407 -16.80 -7.92 10.17
CA LEU A 407 -17.82 -8.82 10.72
C LEU A 407 -17.36 -9.31 12.09
N ILE A 408 -18.17 -9.10 13.12
CA ILE A 408 -17.88 -9.59 14.47
C ILE A 408 -18.79 -10.79 14.71
N ALA A 409 -18.20 -11.98 14.81
CA ALA A 409 -18.94 -13.22 14.99
C ALA A 409 -19.69 -13.25 16.33
N ILE A 410 -20.97 -13.63 16.29
CA ILE A 410 -21.82 -13.76 17.48
C ILE A 410 -22.16 -15.23 17.70
N LYS A 411 -21.75 -15.75 18.85
CA LYS A 411 -22.04 -17.10 19.31
C LYS A 411 -23.48 -17.17 19.83
N GLY A 412 -24.24 -18.16 19.37
CA GLY A 412 -25.58 -18.46 19.85
C GLY A 412 -25.55 -19.11 21.24
N GLU A 413 -26.73 -19.20 21.87
CA GLU A 413 -26.89 -19.90 23.15
C GLU A 413 -26.60 -21.41 23.03
N ASP A 414 -26.76 -21.97 21.84
CA ASP A 414 -26.42 -23.34 21.47
C ASP A 414 -24.91 -23.57 21.27
N GLY A 415 -24.11 -22.51 21.35
CA GLY A 415 -22.67 -22.55 21.13
C GLY A 415 -22.24 -22.49 19.65
N HIS A 416 -23.17 -22.45 18.71
CA HIS A 416 -22.90 -22.36 17.27
C HIS A 416 -22.85 -20.90 16.79
N LEU A 417 -22.44 -20.68 15.55
CA LEU A 417 -22.50 -19.34 14.95
C LEU A 417 -23.95 -18.96 14.68
N ALA A 418 -24.43 -17.90 15.34
CA ALA A 418 -25.74 -17.33 15.06
C ALA A 418 -25.68 -16.36 13.87
N GLY A 419 -24.66 -15.49 13.84
CA GLY A 419 -24.49 -14.48 12.81
C GLY A 419 -23.42 -13.46 13.19
N PHE A 420 -23.55 -12.23 12.68
CA PHE A 420 -22.52 -11.22 12.79
C PHE A 420 -23.09 -9.84 13.10
N ASN A 421 -22.40 -9.09 13.94
CA ASN A 421 -22.51 -7.63 13.89
C ASN A 421 -21.67 -7.12 12.71
N LEU A 422 -22.29 -6.36 11.82
CA LEU A 422 -21.65 -5.83 10.62
C LEU A 422 -21.25 -4.37 10.82
N LEU A 423 -19.94 -4.11 10.71
CA LEU A 423 -19.33 -2.79 10.60
C LEU A 423 -19.09 -2.47 9.12
N ALA A 424 -19.24 -1.19 8.73
CA ALA A 424 -18.92 -0.72 7.39
C ALA A 424 -18.11 0.59 7.40
N GLY A 425 -17.28 0.80 6.37
CA GLY A 425 -16.58 2.07 6.13
C GLY A 425 -15.24 2.23 6.83
N GLY A 426 -14.59 1.13 7.23
CA GLY A 426 -13.22 1.18 7.70
C GLY A 426 -12.21 1.37 6.56
N GLY A 427 -11.10 2.08 6.80
CA GLY A 427 -10.05 2.20 5.81
C GLY A 427 -8.86 3.06 6.19
N MET A 428 -7.67 2.49 6.03
CA MET A 428 -6.42 3.09 6.53
C MET A 428 -5.74 4.10 5.59
N GLY A 429 -5.93 4.05 4.27
CA GLY A 429 -5.10 4.86 3.36
C GLY A 429 -5.28 6.37 3.54
N THR A 430 -4.18 7.11 3.70
CA THR A 430 -4.13 8.58 3.73
C THR A 430 -3.08 9.09 2.73
N THR A 431 -3.01 10.40 2.55
CA THR A 431 -1.95 11.10 1.85
C THR A 431 -1.37 12.14 2.80
N HIS A 432 -0.05 12.20 2.92
CA HIS A 432 0.62 13.21 3.75
C HIS A 432 0.17 14.60 3.32
N ASN A 433 -0.07 15.47 4.31
CA ASN A 433 -0.43 16.88 4.13
C ASN A 433 -1.73 17.15 3.36
N ASN A 434 -2.50 16.10 3.06
CA ASN A 434 -3.84 16.24 2.50
C ASN A 434 -4.88 15.89 3.57
N LYS A 435 -5.35 16.93 4.27
CA LYS A 435 -6.36 16.80 5.34
C LYS A 435 -7.72 16.28 4.85
N LYS A 436 -8.00 16.34 3.54
CA LYS A 436 -9.20 15.71 2.93
C LYS A 436 -9.11 14.18 2.91
N THR A 437 -7.94 13.61 3.20
CA THR A 437 -7.75 12.17 3.35
C THR A 437 -7.42 11.81 4.79
N TYR A 438 -8.13 10.85 5.36
CA TYR A 438 -7.98 10.48 6.78
C TYR A 438 -8.32 9.00 6.99
N PRO A 439 -7.72 8.30 7.95
CA PRO A 439 -8.11 6.93 8.26
C PRO A 439 -9.47 6.93 8.98
N ARG A 440 -10.23 5.85 8.82
CA ARG A 440 -11.57 5.72 9.42
C ARG A 440 -11.75 4.31 9.98
N THR A 441 -12.37 4.20 11.16
CA THR A 441 -12.87 2.93 11.72
C THR A 441 -14.22 2.57 11.11
N GLY A 442 -14.57 1.29 11.05
CA GLY A 442 -15.89 0.85 10.61
C GLY A 442 -17.00 1.27 11.59
N SER A 443 -18.13 1.75 11.07
CA SER A 443 -19.34 2.09 11.83
C SER A 443 -20.27 0.89 11.88
N LEU A 444 -20.87 0.62 13.04
CA LEU A 444 -21.80 -0.49 13.25
C LEU A 444 -23.14 -0.23 12.55
N LEU A 445 -23.51 -1.11 11.60
CA LEU A 445 -24.79 -1.03 10.90
C LEU A 445 -25.89 -1.83 11.64
N GLY A 446 -25.53 -2.96 12.25
CA GLY A 446 -26.43 -3.82 13.01
C GLY A 446 -26.06 -5.29 12.91
N TYR A 447 -26.99 -6.16 13.25
CA TYR A 447 -26.81 -7.61 13.20
C TYR A 447 -27.37 -8.23 11.91
N VAL A 448 -26.72 -9.29 11.43
CA VAL A 448 -27.15 -10.13 10.31
C VAL A 448 -26.93 -11.61 10.65
N SER A 449 -27.91 -12.47 10.32
CA SER A 449 -27.78 -13.91 10.52
C SER A 449 -26.71 -14.52 9.60
N LYS A 450 -26.12 -15.66 10.01
CA LYS A 450 -25.05 -16.30 9.22
C LYS A 450 -25.45 -16.63 7.78
N ASP A 451 -26.69 -17.02 7.55
CA ASP A 451 -27.17 -17.44 6.23
C ASP A 451 -27.26 -16.27 5.24
N LYS A 452 -27.42 -15.03 5.74
CA LYS A 452 -27.61 -13.84 4.91
C LYS A 452 -26.36 -12.96 4.83
N VAL A 453 -25.28 -13.29 5.54
CA VAL A 453 -24.10 -12.43 5.65
C VAL A 453 -23.44 -12.13 4.29
N HIS A 454 -23.38 -13.11 3.40
CA HIS A 454 -22.79 -12.95 2.07
C HIS A 454 -23.61 -12.01 1.17
N ILE A 455 -24.94 -12.06 1.29
CA ILE A 455 -25.85 -11.13 0.61
C ILE A 455 -25.72 -9.72 1.19
N ALA A 456 -25.67 -9.57 2.52
CA ALA A 456 -25.46 -8.27 3.15
C ALA A 456 -24.15 -7.61 2.69
N CYS A 457 -23.07 -8.39 2.64
CA CYS A 457 -21.77 -7.95 2.10
C CYS A 457 -21.85 -7.52 0.63
N GLU A 458 -22.56 -8.29 -0.20
CA GLU A 458 -22.84 -7.91 -1.59
C GLU A 458 -23.56 -6.56 -1.65
N LYS A 459 -24.61 -6.35 -0.85
CA LYS A 459 -25.39 -5.10 -0.92
C LYS A 459 -24.58 -3.88 -0.49
N VAL A 460 -23.77 -3.99 0.55
CA VAL A 460 -22.81 -2.93 0.93
C VAL A 460 -21.84 -2.64 -0.23
N MET A 461 -21.33 -3.67 -0.91
CA MET A 461 -20.44 -3.52 -2.06
C MET A 461 -21.15 -2.86 -3.26
N LEU A 462 -22.41 -3.21 -3.54
CA LEU A 462 -23.19 -2.63 -4.63
C LEU A 462 -23.48 -1.14 -4.39
N VAL A 463 -23.85 -0.76 -3.16
CA VAL A 463 -24.00 0.67 -2.81
C VAL A 463 -22.66 1.40 -3.03
N GLN A 464 -21.52 0.81 -2.65
CA GLN A 464 -20.20 1.39 -2.94
C GLN A 464 -19.90 1.48 -4.44
N ARG A 465 -20.28 0.47 -5.23
CA ARG A 465 -20.05 0.44 -6.68
C ARG A 465 -20.76 1.59 -7.37
N ASP A 466 -21.99 1.88 -6.93
CA ASP A 466 -22.91 2.80 -7.58
C ASP A 466 -22.73 4.25 -7.10
N ASN A 467 -22.28 4.46 -5.86
CA ASN A 467 -22.19 5.79 -5.24
C ASN A 467 -20.75 6.26 -4.98
N GLY A 468 -19.75 5.38 -5.03
CA GLY A 468 -18.37 5.74 -4.74
C GLY A 468 -17.74 6.63 -5.81
N ASP A 469 -16.93 7.61 -5.39
CA ASP A 469 -16.27 8.56 -6.29
C ASP A 469 -15.32 7.84 -7.28
N ARG A 470 -15.57 8.02 -8.58
CA ARG A 470 -14.73 7.51 -9.68
C ARG A 470 -13.85 8.58 -10.33
N LYS A 471 -14.07 9.86 -9.99
CA LYS A 471 -13.28 10.99 -10.49
C LYS A 471 -12.02 11.17 -9.65
N ASN A 472 -12.15 11.17 -8.32
CA ASN A 472 -11.01 11.28 -7.41
C ASN A 472 -10.70 9.95 -6.72
N ARG A 473 -9.66 9.27 -7.23
CA ARG A 473 -9.21 7.98 -6.69
C ARG A 473 -8.75 8.02 -5.23
N LYS A 474 -8.30 9.18 -4.72
CA LYS A 474 -7.93 9.37 -3.30
C LYS A 474 -9.18 9.40 -2.40
N HIS A 475 -10.35 9.69 -2.97
CA HIS A 475 -11.67 9.75 -2.33
C HIS A 475 -12.57 8.54 -2.65
N ALA A 476 -12.11 7.59 -3.47
CA ALA A 476 -12.92 6.49 -4.01
C ALA A 476 -13.23 5.30 -3.06
N ARG A 477 -12.83 5.37 -1.78
CA ARG A 477 -13.02 4.25 -0.82
C ARG A 477 -14.33 4.41 -0.07
N LEU A 478 -14.93 3.28 0.35
CA LEU A 478 -16.22 3.25 1.06
C LEU A 478 -16.30 4.19 2.26
N LYS A 479 -15.19 4.35 3.00
CA LYS A 479 -15.12 5.29 4.12
C LYS A 479 -15.59 6.71 3.78
N TYR A 480 -15.27 7.21 2.57
CA TYR A 480 -15.66 8.55 2.14
C TYR A 480 -17.10 8.57 1.66
N THR A 481 -17.52 7.57 0.86
CA THR A 481 -18.92 7.42 0.45
C THR A 481 -19.86 7.43 1.66
N MET A 482 -19.52 6.70 2.73
CA MET A 482 -20.31 6.68 3.96
C MET A 482 -20.30 8.03 4.68
N ASP A 483 -19.17 8.72 4.66
CA ASP A 483 -19.00 10.02 5.30
C ASP A 483 -19.73 11.14 4.57
N ASP A 484 -19.81 11.07 3.24
CA ASP A 484 -20.54 11.99 2.37
C ASP A 484 -22.05 11.79 2.47
N MET A 485 -22.51 10.52 2.47
CA MET A 485 -23.93 10.20 2.61
C MET A 485 -24.44 10.38 4.04
N GLY A 486 -23.58 10.14 5.03
CA GLY A 486 -23.98 9.91 6.43
C GLY A 486 -24.27 8.43 6.69
N VAL A 487 -23.90 7.94 7.89
CA VAL A 487 -23.98 6.51 8.24
C VAL A 487 -25.40 5.95 8.14
N ASP A 488 -26.39 6.68 8.66
CA ASP A 488 -27.80 6.24 8.64
C ASP A 488 -28.38 6.20 7.23
N VAL A 489 -28.03 7.18 6.40
CA VAL A 489 -28.46 7.24 4.99
C VAL A 489 -27.82 6.10 4.21
N PHE A 490 -26.52 5.85 4.42
CA PHE A 490 -25.84 4.72 3.82
C PHE A 490 -26.48 3.39 4.23
N LYS A 491 -26.76 3.20 5.54
CA LYS A 491 -27.45 2.01 6.05
C LYS A 491 -28.81 1.81 5.35
N ALA A 492 -29.62 2.86 5.26
CA ALA A 492 -30.93 2.79 4.62
C ALA A 492 -30.84 2.42 3.13
N GLU A 493 -29.82 2.91 2.40
CA GLU A 493 -29.62 2.54 0.99
C GLU A 493 -29.20 1.07 0.85
N VAL A 494 -28.37 0.55 1.76
CA VAL A 494 -28.03 -0.88 1.79
C VAL A 494 -29.28 -1.73 2.04
N GLU A 495 -30.11 -1.35 3.03
CA GLU A 495 -31.37 -2.04 3.34
C GLU A 495 -32.34 -2.03 2.15
N LYS A 496 -32.38 -0.93 1.39
CA LYS A 496 -33.16 -0.82 0.15
C LYS A 496 -32.64 -1.74 -0.96
N TYR A 497 -31.33 -1.82 -1.17
CA TYR A 497 -30.73 -2.78 -2.12
C TYR A 497 -30.95 -4.24 -1.71
N TRP A 498 -31.06 -4.49 -0.40
CA TRP A 498 -31.28 -5.82 0.15
C TRP A 498 -32.75 -6.23 0.13
N GLY A 499 -33.67 -5.29 0.37
CA GLY A 499 -35.08 -5.60 0.64
C GLY A 499 -35.34 -6.09 2.07
N GLU A 500 -34.34 -5.99 2.95
CA GLU A 500 -34.38 -6.38 4.36
C GLU A 500 -33.70 -5.32 5.24
N LYS A 501 -33.92 -5.39 6.56
CA LYS A 501 -33.30 -4.48 7.53
C LYS A 501 -32.27 -5.19 8.39
N PHE A 502 -31.26 -4.45 8.84
CA PHE A 502 -30.38 -4.94 9.89
C PHE A 502 -31.15 -5.07 11.21
N GLU A 503 -30.90 -6.16 11.94
CA GLU A 503 -31.38 -6.32 13.31
C GLU A 503 -30.56 -5.46 14.28
N GLU A 504 -31.02 -5.35 15.53
CA GLU A 504 -30.26 -4.73 16.61
C GLU A 504 -28.94 -5.47 16.85
N ALA A 505 -27.86 -4.72 17.02
CA ALA A 505 -26.55 -5.29 17.26
C ALA A 505 -26.51 -6.08 18.57
N ARG A 506 -25.82 -7.21 18.57
CA ARG A 506 -25.70 -8.08 19.73
C ARG A 506 -24.47 -7.73 20.59
N PRO A 507 -24.46 -8.00 21.91
CA PRO A 507 -23.29 -7.71 22.74
C PRO A 507 -22.05 -8.51 22.31
N PHE A 508 -20.88 -7.88 22.42
CA PHE A 508 -19.57 -8.52 22.22
C PHE A 508 -18.51 -7.81 23.07
N HIS A 509 -17.36 -8.46 23.26
CA HIS A 509 -16.22 -7.86 23.96
C HIS A 509 -14.91 -8.42 23.40
N PHE A 510 -13.94 -7.53 23.13
CA PHE A 510 -12.58 -7.90 22.77
C PHE A 510 -11.64 -7.73 23.95
N LYS A 511 -10.74 -8.71 24.14
CA LYS A 511 -9.68 -8.74 25.15
C LYS A 511 -8.28 -8.61 24.54
N SER A 512 -8.12 -8.90 23.25
CA SER A 512 -6.81 -8.93 22.59
C SER A 512 -6.90 -8.60 21.10
N ASN A 513 -5.81 -8.05 20.55
CA ASN A 513 -5.57 -7.83 19.12
C ASN A 513 -4.35 -8.62 18.61
N ILE A 514 -3.69 -9.39 19.49
CA ILE A 514 -2.51 -10.18 19.16
C ILE A 514 -2.84 -11.67 19.00
N ASP A 515 -1.97 -12.38 18.30
CA ASP A 515 -2.05 -13.84 18.17
C ASP A 515 -1.66 -14.50 19.51
N THR A 516 -2.11 -15.74 19.72
CA THR A 516 -1.71 -16.51 20.91
C THR A 516 -0.58 -17.47 20.55
N PHE A 517 0.63 -17.17 21.03
CA PHE A 517 1.86 -17.88 20.69
C PHE A 517 2.03 -19.19 21.47
N GLY A 518 2.70 -20.17 20.85
CA GLY A 518 3.00 -21.45 21.47
C GLY A 518 1.95 -22.53 21.22
N TRP A 519 2.07 -23.64 21.98
CA TRP A 519 1.19 -24.80 21.86
C TRP A 519 -0.15 -24.57 22.55
N GLN A 520 -1.23 -24.90 21.85
CA GLN A 520 -2.58 -24.98 22.38
C GLN A 520 -3.21 -26.31 21.97
N LYS A 521 -4.19 -26.77 22.76
CA LYS A 521 -4.98 -27.96 22.46
C LYS A 521 -6.44 -27.56 22.36
N ASP A 522 -7.11 -27.99 21.31
CA ASP A 522 -8.50 -27.67 21.04
C ASP A 522 -9.47 -28.69 21.66
N GLU A 523 -10.77 -28.42 21.52
CA GLU A 523 -11.86 -29.26 22.01
C GLU A 523 -11.92 -30.66 21.36
N ASN A 524 -11.30 -30.82 20.18
CA ASN A 524 -11.21 -32.09 19.44
C ASN A 524 -9.95 -32.89 19.77
N GLY A 525 -9.14 -32.42 20.73
CA GLY A 525 -7.89 -33.04 21.12
C GLY A 525 -6.75 -32.88 20.11
N LYS A 526 -6.87 -31.96 19.15
CA LYS A 526 -5.77 -31.58 18.23
C LYS A 526 -4.92 -30.48 18.84
N ASN A 527 -3.65 -30.50 18.49
CA ASN A 527 -2.65 -29.55 18.96
C ASN A 527 -2.34 -28.53 17.85
N HIS A 528 -2.13 -27.29 18.25
CA HIS A 528 -1.86 -26.16 17.36
C HIS A 528 -0.67 -25.38 17.90
N PHE A 529 0.25 -24.94 17.04
CA PHE A 529 1.40 -24.15 17.45
C PHE A 529 1.48 -22.86 16.65
N THR A 530 1.31 -21.72 17.33
CA THR A 530 1.49 -20.40 16.72
C THR A 530 2.95 -19.97 16.84
N MET A 531 3.57 -19.73 15.69
CA MET A 531 4.97 -19.39 15.50
C MET A 531 5.11 -17.90 15.26
N PHE A 532 6.03 -17.26 15.97
CA PHE A 532 6.41 -15.88 15.64
C PHE A 532 7.22 -15.86 14.34
N ILE A 533 6.75 -15.07 13.38
CA ILE A 533 7.45 -14.78 12.14
C ILE A 533 7.62 -13.26 12.07
N GLU A 534 8.86 -12.79 12.23
CA GLU A 534 9.13 -11.36 12.25
C GLU A 534 8.76 -10.72 10.91
N ASN A 535 7.79 -9.80 10.97
CA ASN A 535 7.20 -9.17 9.80
C ASN A 535 6.75 -10.16 8.71
N GLY A 536 6.43 -11.42 9.03
CA GLY A 536 5.99 -12.42 8.05
C GLY A 536 6.98 -12.74 6.94
N ARG A 537 8.28 -12.42 7.06
CA ARG A 537 9.29 -12.80 6.07
C ARG A 537 9.73 -14.25 6.33
N ILE A 538 9.56 -15.11 5.33
CA ILE A 538 10.02 -16.49 5.35
C ILE A 538 11.22 -16.59 4.41
N GLU A 539 12.40 -16.77 5.00
CA GLU A 539 13.68 -16.92 4.32
C GLU A 539 14.62 -17.79 5.16
N ASP A 540 15.69 -18.28 4.56
CA ASP A 540 16.79 -18.86 5.32
C ASP A 540 17.87 -17.80 5.55
N THR A 541 18.31 -17.64 6.79
CA THR A 541 19.51 -16.87 7.13
C THR A 541 20.61 -17.81 7.63
N ALA A 542 21.84 -17.29 7.79
CA ALA A 542 22.96 -18.08 8.30
C ALA A 542 22.66 -18.74 9.67
N ASP A 543 21.89 -18.06 10.52
CA ASP A 543 21.58 -18.51 11.88
C ASP A 543 20.19 -19.14 12.01
N PHE A 544 19.29 -18.91 11.06
CA PHE A 544 17.90 -19.36 11.12
C PHE A 544 17.43 -19.92 9.78
N PRO A 545 17.50 -21.26 9.58
CA PRO A 545 17.01 -21.93 8.38
C PRO A 545 15.48 -22.11 8.45
N MET A 546 14.74 -21.01 8.60
CA MET A 546 13.29 -21.00 8.81
C MET A 546 12.55 -21.59 7.61
N LYS A 547 12.86 -21.15 6.40
CA LYS A 547 12.18 -21.59 5.18
C LYS A 547 12.40 -23.09 4.95
N THR A 548 13.65 -23.54 5.04
CA THR A 548 13.99 -24.97 4.98
C THR A 548 13.25 -25.77 6.06
N GLY A 549 13.21 -25.26 7.30
CA GLY A 549 12.50 -25.92 8.39
C GLY A 549 11.01 -26.06 8.17
N LEU A 550 10.35 -25.00 7.71
CA LEU A 550 8.93 -25.01 7.38
C LEU A 550 8.61 -25.95 6.22
N LEU A 551 9.48 -26.05 5.21
CA LEU A 551 9.34 -27.02 4.12
C LEU A 551 9.42 -28.47 4.64
N GLU A 552 10.39 -28.78 5.50
CA GLU A 552 10.52 -30.13 6.06
C GLU A 552 9.34 -30.49 6.98
N ILE A 553 8.87 -29.53 7.79
CA ILE A 553 7.65 -29.71 8.59
C ILE A 553 6.45 -29.96 7.68
N ALA A 554 6.28 -29.17 6.61
CA ALA A 554 5.17 -29.36 5.67
C ALA A 554 5.18 -30.76 5.02
N LYS A 555 6.35 -31.31 4.66
CA LYS A 555 6.45 -32.68 4.13
C LYS A 555 6.05 -33.76 5.15
N ALA A 556 6.15 -33.47 6.44
CA ALA A 556 5.87 -34.41 7.52
C ALA A 556 4.49 -34.23 8.17
N HIS A 557 3.89 -33.04 8.04
CA HIS A 557 2.64 -32.63 8.67
C HIS A 557 1.44 -33.08 7.84
N LYS A 558 0.37 -33.52 8.51
CA LYS A 558 -0.89 -33.93 7.86
C LYS A 558 -2.04 -32.94 8.04
N GLY A 559 -1.83 -31.93 8.89
CA GLY A 559 -2.81 -30.87 9.10
C GLY A 559 -2.62 -29.72 8.12
N GLU A 560 -2.75 -28.50 8.63
CA GLU A 560 -2.73 -27.28 7.83
C GLU A 560 -1.83 -26.21 8.46
N PHE A 561 -1.51 -25.21 7.65
CA PHE A 561 -0.91 -23.96 8.05
C PHE A 561 -1.97 -22.85 8.00
N ARG A 562 -2.08 -22.04 9.06
CA ARG A 562 -2.96 -20.86 9.09
C ARG A 562 -2.12 -19.58 9.17
N LEU A 563 -2.27 -18.72 8.17
CA LEU A 563 -1.62 -17.41 8.11
C LEU A 563 -2.47 -16.41 8.90
N THR A 564 -1.85 -15.65 9.81
CA THR A 564 -2.59 -14.73 10.69
C THR A 564 -2.66 -13.29 10.13
N GLY A 565 -3.59 -12.50 10.65
CA GLY A 565 -3.72 -11.07 10.32
C GLY A 565 -2.53 -10.24 10.78
N ASN A 566 -1.72 -10.78 11.70
CA ASN A 566 -0.51 -10.19 12.26
C ASN A 566 0.78 -10.70 11.59
N GLN A 567 0.67 -11.40 10.45
CA GLN A 567 1.79 -11.90 9.65
C GLN A 567 2.56 -13.07 10.28
N HIS A 568 1.92 -13.81 11.18
CA HIS A 568 2.47 -15.01 11.79
C HIS A 568 1.88 -16.27 11.18
N LEU A 569 2.31 -17.43 11.68
CA LEU A 569 1.97 -18.73 11.13
C LEU A 569 1.55 -19.69 12.23
N ILE A 570 0.47 -20.43 12.02
CA ILE A 570 0.00 -21.47 12.93
C ILE A 570 0.16 -22.82 12.24
N LEU A 571 0.89 -23.74 12.86
CA LEU A 571 0.85 -25.17 12.54
C LEU A 571 -0.37 -25.77 13.24
N SER A 572 -1.38 -26.18 12.48
CA SER A 572 -2.69 -26.55 13.01
C SER A 572 -3.06 -28.00 12.72
N ASN A 573 -3.93 -28.57 13.55
CA ASN A 573 -4.47 -29.93 13.45
C ASN A 573 -3.43 -31.05 13.67
N VAL A 574 -2.44 -30.84 14.54
CA VAL A 574 -1.43 -31.86 14.90
C VAL A 574 -2.04 -32.89 15.87
N THR A 575 -1.98 -34.18 15.55
CA THR A 575 -2.49 -35.22 16.47
C THR A 575 -1.54 -35.47 17.65
N ASP A 576 -2.03 -36.08 18.73
CA ASP A 576 -1.18 -36.42 19.88
C ASP A 576 -0.04 -37.39 19.49
N GLU A 577 -0.27 -38.26 18.52
CA GLU A 577 0.76 -39.17 17.97
C GLU A 577 1.85 -38.42 17.20
N GLU A 578 1.50 -37.34 16.51
CA GLU A 578 2.43 -36.53 15.70
C GLU A 578 3.15 -35.46 16.52
N LEU A 579 2.59 -35.08 17.67
CA LEU A 579 3.08 -33.99 18.51
C LEU A 579 4.57 -34.10 18.90
N PRO A 580 5.09 -35.26 19.36
CA PRO A 580 6.51 -35.38 19.70
C PRO A 580 7.43 -35.09 18.50
N LYS A 581 7.08 -35.61 17.33
CA LYS A 581 7.83 -35.39 16.08
C LYS A 581 7.77 -33.91 15.67
N MET A 582 6.60 -33.28 15.75
CA MET A 582 6.46 -31.86 15.40
C MET A 582 7.26 -30.97 16.34
N LYS A 583 7.28 -31.26 17.65
CA LYS A 583 8.14 -30.55 18.62
C LYS A 583 9.62 -30.70 18.30
N GLU A 584 10.08 -31.91 17.98
CA GLU A 584 11.47 -32.16 17.59
C GLU A 584 11.85 -31.36 16.33
N MET A 585 10.98 -31.35 15.31
CA MET A 585 11.22 -30.62 14.07
C MET A 585 11.23 -29.11 14.29
N LEU A 586 10.27 -28.57 15.03
CA LEU A 586 10.25 -27.14 15.36
C LEU A 586 11.52 -26.74 16.12
N ALA A 587 11.94 -27.51 17.12
CA ALA A 587 13.17 -27.26 17.86
C ALA A 587 14.43 -27.35 16.99
N LYS A 588 14.52 -28.36 16.12
CA LYS A 588 15.65 -28.55 15.19
C LYS A 588 15.87 -27.33 14.30
N TYR A 589 14.79 -26.71 13.84
CA TYR A 589 14.84 -25.54 12.96
C TYR A 589 14.67 -24.21 13.69
N LYS A 590 14.70 -24.19 15.04
CA LYS A 590 14.54 -22.99 15.90
C LYS A 590 13.19 -22.26 15.73
N LEU A 591 12.18 -23.02 15.32
CA LEU A 591 10.83 -22.56 15.03
C LEU A 591 9.89 -22.61 16.25
N ASP A 592 10.35 -23.19 17.36
CA ASP A 592 9.62 -23.31 18.63
C ASP A 592 9.87 -22.15 19.60
N ASN A 593 10.73 -21.19 19.25
CA ASN A 593 11.02 -20.05 20.11
C ASN A 593 9.78 -19.15 20.25
N THR A 594 9.38 -18.92 21.50
CA THR A 594 8.27 -18.02 21.87
C THR A 594 8.71 -16.95 22.87
N ASN A 595 10.00 -16.92 23.25
CA ASN A 595 10.52 -16.03 24.29
C ASN A 595 10.88 -14.64 23.71
N PHE A 596 9.88 -13.93 23.23
CA PHE A 596 10.00 -12.56 22.73
C PHE A 596 9.34 -11.57 23.69
N THR A 597 9.67 -10.29 23.58
CA THR A 597 8.98 -9.24 24.35
C THR A 597 7.56 -9.05 23.84
N GLY A 598 6.65 -8.62 24.74
CA GLY A 598 5.28 -8.27 24.37
C GLY A 598 5.22 -7.22 23.27
N LEU A 599 6.14 -6.25 23.28
CA LEU A 599 6.30 -5.26 22.21
C LEU A 599 6.58 -5.93 20.85
N ARG A 600 7.57 -6.82 20.76
CA ARG A 600 7.95 -7.48 19.49
C ARG A 600 6.83 -8.36 18.95
N LEU A 601 6.17 -9.13 19.81
CA LEU A 601 5.03 -9.99 19.45
C LEU A 601 3.81 -9.19 18.96
N SER A 602 3.72 -7.91 19.34
CA SER A 602 2.61 -7.02 19.00
C SER A 602 2.96 -6.04 17.89
N SER A 603 4.12 -6.23 17.26
CA SER A 603 4.68 -5.33 16.26
C SER A 603 4.54 -5.86 14.84
N SER A 604 4.24 -4.97 13.89
CA SER A 604 4.24 -5.34 12.47
C SER A 604 4.64 -4.20 11.54
N ALA A 605 5.30 -4.59 10.45
CA ALA A 605 5.71 -3.69 9.37
C ALA A 605 5.11 -4.08 8.01
N CYS A 606 5.07 -3.12 7.09
CA CYS A 606 4.84 -3.41 5.68
C CYS A 606 6.17 -3.64 4.96
N VAL A 607 6.12 -4.24 3.76
CA VAL A 607 7.33 -4.51 2.96
C VAL A 607 8.19 -3.26 2.76
N ALA A 608 7.58 -2.16 2.26
CA ALA A 608 8.31 -0.96 1.88
C ALA A 608 9.45 -1.26 0.88
N PHE A 609 10.65 -0.75 1.11
CA PHE A 609 11.80 -1.05 0.27
C PHE A 609 12.20 -2.53 0.36
N PRO A 610 12.89 -3.08 -0.67
CA PRO A 610 13.26 -2.43 -1.92
C PRO A 610 12.16 -2.46 -2.99
N THR A 611 11.16 -3.33 -2.84
CA THR A 611 10.25 -3.65 -3.96
C THR A 611 9.01 -2.76 -4.06
N CYS A 612 8.60 -2.08 -2.98
CA CYS A 612 7.42 -1.22 -3.03
C CYS A 612 7.76 0.09 -3.75
N GLY A 613 7.21 0.28 -4.95
CA GLY A 613 7.33 1.53 -5.71
C GLY A 613 6.65 2.77 -5.06
N LEU A 614 6.01 2.62 -3.89
CA LEU A 614 5.38 3.72 -3.14
C LEU A 614 6.08 4.02 -1.81
N ALA A 615 7.14 3.27 -1.45
CA ALA A 615 7.83 3.46 -0.18
C ALA A 615 8.60 4.80 -0.17
N MET A 616 8.45 5.54 0.93
CA MET A 616 9.18 6.78 1.22
C MET A 616 10.29 6.52 2.24
N ALA A 617 10.05 5.64 3.22
CA ALA A 617 11.01 5.20 4.23
C ALA A 617 11.05 3.68 4.33
N GLU A 618 12.06 3.15 5.02
CA GLU A 618 12.11 1.74 5.41
C GLU A 618 10.93 1.33 6.29
N SER A 619 10.67 0.03 6.37
CA SER A 619 9.65 -0.49 7.29
C SER A 619 10.02 -1.90 7.74
N GLU A 620 9.86 -2.92 6.89
CA GLU A 620 10.16 -4.32 7.24
C GLU A 620 11.60 -4.53 7.71
N ARG A 621 12.56 -3.88 7.03
CA ARG A 621 14.00 -3.99 7.35
C ARG A 621 14.38 -3.21 8.62
N TYR A 622 13.67 -2.13 8.92
CA TYR A 622 14.04 -1.22 10.02
C TYR A 622 13.34 -1.55 11.35
N LEU A 623 12.08 -1.99 11.31
CA LEU A 623 11.31 -2.25 12.53
C LEU A 623 12.04 -3.19 13.53
N PRO A 624 12.67 -4.31 13.12
CA PRO A 624 13.39 -5.19 14.04
C PRO A 624 14.52 -4.47 14.80
N GLU A 625 15.25 -3.57 14.15
CA GLU A 625 16.31 -2.79 14.78
C GLU A 625 15.76 -1.81 15.81
N LEU A 626 14.70 -1.08 15.46
CA LEU A 626 14.06 -0.13 16.36
C LEU A 626 13.52 -0.84 17.61
N ILE A 627 12.84 -1.98 17.44
CA ILE A 627 12.31 -2.77 18.56
C ILE A 627 13.44 -3.20 19.48
N THR A 628 14.54 -3.74 18.93
CA THR A 628 15.72 -4.17 19.70
C THR A 628 16.28 -3.03 20.55
N LYS A 629 16.33 -1.80 20.02
CA LYS A 629 16.81 -0.61 20.75
C LYS A 629 15.86 -0.15 21.88
N LEU A 630 14.59 -0.58 21.88
CA LEU A 630 13.58 -0.27 22.90
C LEU A 630 13.43 -1.39 23.95
N GLU A 631 13.73 -2.64 23.61
CA GLU A 631 13.54 -3.80 24.50
C GLU A 631 14.32 -3.68 25.81
N GLY A 632 15.55 -3.14 25.79
CA GLY A 632 16.33 -2.92 27.01
C GLY A 632 15.61 -2.04 28.03
N VAL A 633 14.91 -0.99 27.57
CA VAL A 633 14.12 -0.11 28.45
C VAL A 633 12.89 -0.83 28.98
N LEU A 634 12.24 -1.68 28.18
CA LEU A 634 11.12 -2.48 28.68
C LEU A 634 11.57 -3.43 29.79
N GLU A 635 12.71 -4.11 29.61
CA GLU A 635 13.24 -5.04 30.60
C GLU A 635 13.64 -4.35 31.91
N GLU A 636 14.37 -3.23 31.83
CA GLU A 636 14.78 -2.43 32.99
C GLU A 636 13.58 -1.92 33.82
N ASN A 637 12.42 -1.76 33.19
CA ASN A 637 11.21 -1.23 33.82
C ASN A 637 10.13 -2.31 34.07
N GLY A 638 10.46 -3.60 33.91
CA GLY A 638 9.53 -4.70 34.20
C GLY A 638 8.38 -4.86 33.19
N LEU A 639 8.49 -4.24 32.01
CA LEU A 639 7.50 -4.26 30.93
C LEU A 639 7.76 -5.35 29.87
N ARG A 640 8.64 -6.32 30.14
CA ARG A 640 9.03 -7.35 29.15
C ARG A 640 7.83 -8.07 28.52
N GLN A 641 6.80 -8.35 29.32
CA GLN A 641 5.60 -9.08 28.89
C GLN A 641 4.44 -8.17 28.51
N ASP A 642 4.59 -6.85 28.68
CA ASP A 642 3.55 -5.90 28.34
C ASP A 642 3.44 -5.75 26.83
N SER A 643 2.21 -5.97 26.34
CA SER A 643 1.88 -5.77 24.93
C SER A 643 1.63 -4.30 24.68
N ILE A 644 2.46 -3.70 23.82
CA ILE A 644 2.27 -2.35 23.29
C ILE A 644 2.16 -2.53 21.78
N VAL A 645 1.00 -2.27 21.22
CA VAL A 645 0.77 -2.46 19.77
C VAL A 645 1.53 -1.36 19.02
N MET A 646 2.63 -1.74 18.38
CA MET A 646 3.47 -0.86 17.56
C MET A 646 3.39 -1.23 16.09
N ARG A 647 3.23 -0.26 15.20
CA ARG A 647 3.15 -0.55 13.76
C ARG A 647 3.96 0.43 12.94
N MET A 648 4.63 -0.09 11.91
CA MET A 648 5.43 0.72 11.00
C MET A 648 4.96 0.55 9.56
N THR A 649 4.95 1.65 8.80
CA THR A 649 4.72 1.58 7.36
C THR A 649 5.60 2.60 6.64
N GLY A 650 6.13 2.24 5.47
CA GLY A 650 7.05 3.11 4.74
C GLY A 650 6.39 4.30 4.02
N CYS A 651 5.06 4.43 4.03
CA CYS A 651 4.32 5.54 3.39
C CYS A 651 2.88 5.64 3.95
N PRO A 652 2.12 6.73 3.71
CA PRO A 652 0.80 6.96 4.35
C PRO A 652 -0.33 6.03 3.85
N ASN A 653 -0.05 5.09 2.94
CA ASN A 653 -1.04 4.10 2.50
C ASN A 653 -1.51 3.16 3.64
N GLY A 654 -0.71 3.00 4.70
CA GLY A 654 -1.11 2.28 5.92
C GLY A 654 -1.25 0.77 5.75
N CYS A 655 -0.32 0.12 5.01
CA CYS A 655 -0.39 -1.32 4.69
C CYS A 655 -0.29 -2.22 5.94
N ALA A 656 0.43 -1.77 6.97
CA ALA A 656 0.55 -2.44 8.26
C ALA A 656 -0.56 -2.06 9.24
N ARG A 657 -1.56 -1.26 8.84
CA ARG A 657 -2.64 -0.73 9.70
C ARG A 657 -2.11 0.14 10.87
N PRO A 658 -1.20 1.10 10.60
CA PRO A 658 -0.53 1.88 11.64
C PRO A 658 -1.47 2.74 12.47
N TRP A 659 -2.58 3.20 11.88
CA TRP A 659 -3.48 4.15 12.53
C TRP A 659 -4.29 3.55 13.69
N LEU A 660 -4.33 2.22 13.80
CA LEU A 660 -4.99 1.51 14.90
C LEU A 660 -4.00 1.03 15.97
N ALA A 661 -2.71 1.32 15.82
CA ALA A 661 -1.70 1.01 16.83
C ALA A 661 -1.70 2.05 17.94
N GLU A 662 -1.32 1.63 19.14
CA GLU A 662 -1.10 2.54 20.27
C GLU A 662 0.04 3.52 19.98
N VAL A 663 1.07 3.05 19.27
CA VAL A 663 2.17 3.85 18.71
C VAL A 663 2.47 3.43 17.28
N ALA A 664 2.68 4.38 16.38
CA ALA A 664 3.03 4.08 15.01
C ALA A 664 4.04 5.04 14.38
N PHE A 665 4.78 4.51 13.41
CA PHE A 665 5.75 5.24 12.59
C PHE A 665 5.36 5.12 11.12
N VAL A 666 5.11 6.26 10.47
CA VAL A 666 4.69 6.33 9.07
C VAL A 666 5.71 7.12 8.26
N GLY A 667 6.39 6.43 7.34
CA GLY A 667 7.46 6.98 6.52
C GLY A 667 7.04 8.24 5.76
N LYS A 668 7.87 9.28 5.85
CA LYS A 668 7.72 10.57 5.16
C LYS A 668 8.85 10.82 4.16
N ALA A 669 10.05 10.35 4.47
CA ALA A 669 11.24 10.37 3.62
C ALA A 669 12.20 9.27 4.09
N TYR A 670 13.28 9.03 3.35
CA TYR A 670 14.26 8.00 3.71
C TYR A 670 14.82 8.28 5.12
N GLY A 671 14.67 7.31 6.04
CA GLY A 671 15.04 7.46 7.46
C GLY A 671 14.07 8.27 8.34
N ALA A 672 13.12 9.02 7.75
CA ALA A 672 12.24 9.95 8.46
C ALA A 672 10.79 9.45 8.58
N TYR A 673 10.20 9.60 9.76
CA TYR A 673 8.86 9.08 10.08
C TYR A 673 7.99 10.14 10.77
N ASN A 674 6.69 10.12 10.48
CA ASN A 674 5.70 10.73 11.35
C ASN A 674 5.36 9.73 12.47
N MET A 675 5.41 10.17 13.72
CA MET A 675 5.05 9.41 14.91
C MET A 675 3.62 9.71 15.34
N TYR A 676 2.86 8.66 15.62
CA TYR A 676 1.45 8.74 16.04
C TYR A 676 1.26 8.01 17.37
N LEU A 677 0.42 8.55 18.24
CA LEU A 677 0.13 8.01 19.58
C LEU A 677 -1.38 7.95 19.87
N GLY A 678 -1.78 7.12 20.83
CA GLY A 678 -3.11 7.15 21.44
C GLY A 678 -4.16 6.24 20.78
N GLY A 679 -3.74 5.33 19.89
CA GLY A 679 -4.63 4.30 19.35
C GLY A 679 -5.11 3.36 20.46
N GLY A 680 -6.24 2.69 20.23
CA GLY A 680 -6.78 1.74 21.20
C GLY A 680 -6.14 0.36 21.06
N TYR A 681 -5.80 -0.30 22.16
CA TYR A 681 -5.17 -1.63 22.18
C TYR A 681 -5.92 -2.68 21.32
N HIS A 682 -7.25 -2.67 21.36
CA HIS A 682 -8.10 -3.58 20.59
C HIS A 682 -8.34 -3.13 19.14
N GLY A 683 -7.65 -2.10 18.65
CA GLY A 683 -7.84 -1.53 17.32
C GLY A 683 -9.17 -0.78 17.14
N GLN A 684 -9.81 -0.37 18.24
CA GLN A 684 -11.12 0.29 18.27
C GLN A 684 -11.06 1.82 18.15
N ARG A 685 -9.86 2.40 18.29
CA ARG A 685 -9.64 3.85 18.25
C ARG A 685 -8.42 4.18 17.41
N LEU A 686 -8.53 5.22 16.60
CA LEU A 686 -7.43 5.75 15.80
C LEU A 686 -6.42 6.49 16.69
N ASN A 687 -5.13 6.36 16.41
CA ASN A 687 -4.11 7.24 16.95
C ASN A 687 -4.18 8.64 16.30
N LYS A 688 -3.31 9.54 16.74
CA LYS A 688 -3.22 10.92 16.24
C LYS A 688 -1.75 11.34 16.09
N LEU A 689 -1.48 12.25 15.15
CA LEU A 689 -0.14 12.75 14.89
C LEU A 689 0.44 13.42 16.14
N PHE A 690 1.57 12.90 16.62
CA PHE A 690 2.29 13.42 17.78
C PHE A 690 3.48 14.28 17.36
N ARG A 691 4.32 13.75 16.45
CA ARG A 691 5.50 14.45 15.90
C ARG A 691 5.70 14.07 14.45
N SER A 692 6.04 15.02 13.60
CA SER A 692 6.27 14.81 12.18
C SER A 692 7.77 14.76 11.84
N SER A 693 8.10 13.98 10.81
CA SER A 693 9.42 13.96 10.17
C SER A 693 10.61 13.68 11.10
N ILE A 694 10.43 12.82 12.11
CA ILE A 694 11.46 12.51 13.09
C ILE A 694 12.36 11.36 12.61
N MET A 695 13.64 11.44 12.95
CA MET A 695 14.67 10.41 12.69
C MET A 695 14.83 9.49 13.92
N GLU A 696 15.59 8.41 13.78
CA GLU A 696 15.77 7.40 14.84
C GLU A 696 16.17 7.99 16.21
N GLU A 697 17.15 8.89 16.25
CA GLU A 697 17.63 9.45 17.51
C GLU A 697 16.51 10.16 18.27
N GLU A 698 15.68 10.92 17.55
CA GLU A 698 14.52 11.61 18.12
C GLU A 698 13.43 10.61 18.53
N ILE A 699 13.15 9.57 17.72
CA ILE A 699 12.24 8.47 18.10
C ILE A 699 12.65 7.87 19.44
N LEU A 700 13.92 7.52 19.61
CA LEU A 700 14.43 6.91 20.85
C LEU A 700 14.39 7.90 22.01
N SER A 701 14.68 9.18 21.77
CA SER A 701 14.62 10.23 22.80
C SER A 701 13.21 10.44 23.36
N ILE A 702 12.17 10.21 22.55
CA ILE A 702 10.76 10.28 22.94
C ILE A 702 10.33 8.98 23.62
N MET A 703 10.59 7.83 22.96
CA MET A 703 10.04 6.55 23.39
C MET A 703 10.64 6.05 24.70
N LYS A 704 11.96 6.17 24.91
CA LYS A 704 12.61 5.62 26.11
C LYS A 704 12.06 6.25 27.41
N PRO A 705 11.98 7.59 27.55
CA PRO A 705 11.35 8.20 28.72
C PRO A 705 9.86 7.87 28.84
N LEU A 706 9.13 7.82 27.73
CA LEU A 706 7.69 7.54 27.74
C LEU A 706 7.37 6.13 28.23
N LEU A 707 8.15 5.12 27.82
CA LEU A 707 8.04 3.74 28.32
C LEU A 707 8.34 3.64 29.82
N LYS A 708 9.36 4.37 30.30
CA LYS A 708 9.66 4.45 31.74
C LYS A 708 8.49 5.05 32.52
N ARG A 709 7.91 6.15 32.01
CA ARG A 709 6.71 6.75 32.62
C ARG A 709 5.52 5.80 32.62
N TYR A 710 5.28 5.09 31.52
CA TYR A 710 4.21 4.09 31.45
C TYR A 710 4.35 3.03 32.53
N ALA A 711 5.57 2.51 32.77
CA ALA A 711 5.80 1.53 33.83
C ALA A 711 5.44 2.05 35.23
N THR A 712 5.73 3.33 35.52
CA THR A 712 5.61 3.89 36.88
C THR A 712 4.28 4.61 37.14
N GLU A 713 3.65 5.13 36.09
CA GLU A 713 2.50 6.03 36.21
C GLU A 713 1.19 5.40 35.71
N ARG A 714 1.20 4.21 35.08
CA ARG A 714 -0.02 3.54 34.60
C ARG A 714 -0.95 3.14 35.73
N ASN A 715 -2.24 3.17 35.46
CA ASN A 715 -3.23 2.52 36.32
C ASN A 715 -3.21 1.00 36.10
N ASP A 716 -3.77 0.24 37.05
CA ASP A 716 -3.88 -1.22 36.91
C ASP A 716 -4.72 -1.59 35.67
N GLY A 717 -4.18 -2.49 34.84
CA GLY A 717 -4.77 -2.91 33.57
C GLY A 717 -4.83 -1.85 32.46
N GLU A 718 -4.26 -0.66 32.66
CA GLU A 718 -4.25 0.41 31.65
C GLU A 718 -3.28 0.09 30.51
N GLN A 719 -3.76 0.24 29.27
CA GLN A 719 -2.98 0.03 28.05
C GLN A 719 -2.21 1.30 27.66
N PHE A 720 -1.10 1.15 26.94
CA PHE A 720 -0.17 2.24 26.61
C PHE A 720 -0.83 3.41 25.85
N GLY A 721 -1.74 3.12 24.92
CA GLY A 721 -2.46 4.13 24.16
C GLY A 721 -3.43 4.94 25.02
N ASP A 722 -4.11 4.30 25.97
CA ASP A 722 -4.98 4.98 26.94
C ASP A 722 -4.16 5.79 27.94
N PHE A 723 -3.03 5.25 28.40
CA PHE A 723 -2.05 5.95 29.21
C PHE A 723 -1.61 7.26 28.56
N CYS A 724 -1.18 7.22 27.28
CA CYS A 724 -0.75 8.42 26.54
C CYS A 724 -1.82 9.52 26.52
N ILE A 725 -3.11 9.15 26.39
CA ILE A 725 -4.21 10.10 26.44
C ILE A 725 -4.39 10.66 27.86
N ARG A 726 -4.41 9.79 28.87
CA ARG A 726 -4.64 10.19 30.26
C ARG A 726 -3.58 11.17 30.77
N ILE A 727 -2.32 10.95 30.45
CA ILE A 727 -1.23 11.84 30.87
C ILE A 727 -1.09 13.10 30.01
N GLY A 728 -2.00 13.32 29.05
CA GLY A 728 -2.03 14.51 28.22
C GLY A 728 -0.97 14.56 27.11
N MET A 729 -0.35 13.43 26.75
CA MET A 729 0.62 13.40 25.63
C MET A 729 -0.06 13.62 24.28
N ILE A 730 -1.31 13.19 24.14
CA ILE A 730 -2.09 13.32 22.91
C ILE A 730 -3.60 13.30 23.21
N LYS A 731 -4.40 14.05 22.45
CA LYS A 731 -5.87 13.96 22.53
C LYS A 731 -6.41 12.74 21.77
N PRO A 732 -7.50 12.12 22.23
CA PRO A 732 -8.10 11.00 21.53
C PRO A 732 -8.67 11.42 20.17
N THR A 733 -8.63 10.51 19.20
CA THR A 733 -9.44 10.63 17.98
C THR A 733 -10.83 10.04 18.25
N THR A 734 -11.87 10.86 18.15
CA THR A 734 -13.26 10.47 18.42
C THR A 734 -13.95 9.88 17.19
N GLU A 735 -13.61 10.37 16.00
CA GLU A 735 -14.10 9.90 14.70
C GLU A 735 -13.01 10.10 13.64
N GLY A 736 -13.02 9.30 12.57
CA GLY A 736 -12.07 9.43 11.46
C GLY A 736 -12.00 10.84 10.86
N LYS A 737 -13.13 11.55 10.73
CA LYS A 737 -13.18 12.93 10.21
C LYS A 737 -12.39 13.93 11.05
N PHE A 738 -12.23 13.65 12.35
CA PHE A 738 -11.51 14.49 13.30
C PHE A 738 -10.06 14.05 13.53
N PHE A 739 -9.56 13.12 12.72
CA PHE A 739 -8.19 12.59 12.84
C PHE A 739 -7.11 13.68 12.78
N HIS A 740 -7.33 14.73 11.98
CA HIS A 740 -6.38 15.84 11.80
C HIS A 740 -6.61 17.02 12.76
N HIS A 741 -7.58 16.93 13.66
CA HIS A 741 -7.91 18.00 14.62
C HIS A 741 -7.11 17.82 15.91
N ASP A 742 -6.77 18.91 16.60
CA ASP A 742 -6.12 18.90 17.92
C ASP A 742 -4.89 17.97 17.99
N THR A 743 -4.01 18.04 16.99
CA THR A 743 -2.75 17.29 16.99
C THR A 743 -1.73 18.01 17.88
N ALA A 744 -0.72 17.28 18.38
CA ALA A 744 0.29 17.84 19.28
C ALA A 744 1.25 18.85 18.63
N GLU A 745 1.15 19.07 17.31
CA GLU A 745 1.88 20.13 16.59
C GLU A 745 1.04 21.40 16.39
N VAL A 746 -0.30 21.32 16.35
CA VAL A 746 -1.16 22.50 16.19
C VAL A 746 -1.14 23.38 17.46
N GLU A 747 -0.95 22.78 18.63
CA GLU A 747 -0.83 23.53 19.90
C GLU A 747 0.48 24.33 20.02
N SER A 748 1.51 24.06 19.19
CA SER A 748 2.75 24.87 19.18
C SER A 748 2.73 26.08 18.24
N ASP A 749 1.69 26.23 17.41
CA ASP A 749 1.60 27.34 16.45
C ASP A 749 0.94 28.62 17.03
N GLU A 750 0.30 28.50 18.21
CA GLU A 750 -0.40 29.58 18.93
C GLU A 750 0.41 30.23 20.08
N GLU A 751 1.67 29.83 20.30
CA GLU A 751 2.60 30.52 21.24
C GLU A 751 3.62 31.42 20.54
#